data_AF-A0A811KFA0-F1
#
_entry.id   AF-A0A811KFA0-F1
#
_cell.length_a   1.000
_cell.length_b   1.000
_cell.length_c   1.000
_cell.angle_alpha   90.00
_cell.angle_beta   90.00
_cell.angle_gamma   90.00
#
_symmetry.space_group_name_H-M   'P 1'
#
loop_
_entity.id
_entity.type
_entity.pdbx_description
1 polymer ?
#
loop_
_entity_poly.entity_id
_entity_poly.type
_entity_poly.pdbx_seq_one_letter_code
_entity_poly.pdbx_strand_id
1 'polypeptide(L)'
;MIVLYICTVIWLFPFAYAVSLNIGDDHVPDPQIGRICAYGDVNKDRYTDLVVQKGGKLVFLLQSEEGKFKTSTRHGEINLNGKEEVYCATGDFNGDAALDVLVVSSGNGGEFFKVNVYLNHEGLFTDATNISQTFVEPPSIMDVNGDGTSDIVGMIRRDGSIHSLYCLCGSKAKTFDECHDSFIEGNFSQGPYEGFPHIFVDLDGDLSSEIIFGMKQDKVPLKLMVFKRLGSASWIEKKDMIPDIPDSPDLREFAAPVVSDFNGDLKIDIVIPVCRAVGDCSHIDKFLVWFYGMTKWEQFQLDMKELSFVVEPNSKTVFRVGEFKLDGFPDLIATSVVVNSNRRIETRAPLILENVHADNGNFSRKFDFNIQKDLHLVLPEAMAGANITASSFFDLKEDGNLDVLVEYKDKHGAGTMVDFIKCDDKGDTTFLKVQVFSNVCSYDCPGTPTSDSGSGISWCGACVSYSMDTSFGAPKTAVQCQIPQTTYRTLHSPFLLFGLGRSPNFVNELLLGSPRDPDRKDNQQHFLKQIVPNSRLIVVPPERNESHWQSRLYLTPSTLIIQSLLVQVTVCLILLGLVVGLHMRERRHDRRERQSQSHRFHFDAISPLIAMSRRLYVVRHAEREDNINHNWKKKYPGFKDDNTPLSDRGRSQAKDLLAFFEDIDIRNIYVSPFDRTMETATIFLEGHDNKINVEPGICEALYLCVSPPGFWGVEKLKEKFPLVNLDYDPAFSPPMPNEGYGDSALTPRVRQTINKILDENPGSGNIVLVGHGASIGGVHSALGHGFQYVGQATVSIFDETAPDSKKFKLVESSGVDHLSASNRKNLRAY
;
A
#
# COMPACT_ATOMS: atom_id res chain seq x y z
N MET A 1 43.24 -24.35 27.91
CA MET A 1 42.24 -25.45 27.98
C MET A 1 40.78 -24.98 27.98
N ILE A 2 40.43 -23.77 28.42
CA ILE A 2 39.03 -23.28 28.41
C ILE A 2 38.59 -22.82 27.00
N VAL A 3 39.50 -22.31 26.17
CA VAL A 3 39.21 -21.87 24.79
C VAL A 3 38.88 -23.06 23.86
N LEU A 4 39.52 -24.21 24.04
CA LEU A 4 39.20 -25.42 23.26
C LEU A 4 37.83 -26.01 23.61
N TYR A 5 37.42 -25.92 24.88
CA TYR A 5 36.13 -26.46 25.34
C TYR A 5 34.94 -25.63 24.86
N ILE A 6 35.12 -24.32 24.69
CA ILE A 6 34.08 -23.43 24.16
C ILE A 6 33.90 -23.64 22.65
N CYS A 7 34.99 -23.86 21.90
CA CYS A 7 34.90 -24.17 20.46
C CYS A 7 34.23 -25.53 20.20
N THR A 8 34.41 -26.54 21.06
CA THR A 8 33.75 -27.85 20.90
C THR A 8 32.26 -27.84 21.28
N VAL A 9 31.82 -26.97 22.21
CA VAL A 9 30.40 -26.85 22.58
C VAL A 9 29.61 -26.07 21.53
N ILE A 10 30.25 -25.12 20.82
CA ILE A 10 29.61 -24.38 19.72
C ILE A 10 29.50 -25.22 18.44
N TRP A 11 30.39 -26.21 18.23
CA TRP A 11 30.33 -27.11 17.07
C TRP A 11 29.46 -28.36 17.24
N LEU A 12 29.09 -28.74 18.48
CA LEU A 12 28.29 -29.94 18.75
C LEU A 12 26.79 -29.69 18.99
N PHE A 13 26.32 -28.44 18.89
CA PHE A 13 24.90 -28.07 19.01
C PHE A 13 24.31 -27.40 17.75
N PRO A 14 24.42 -28.01 16.56
CA PRO A 14 23.40 -27.82 15.53
C PRO A 14 22.88 -29.17 14.98
N PHE A 15 22.64 -30.16 15.85
CA PHE A 15 22.09 -31.46 15.45
C PHE A 15 21.04 -31.99 16.43
N ALA A 16 20.09 -31.15 16.83
CA ALA A 16 18.79 -31.60 17.32
C ALA A 16 17.85 -30.40 17.34
N TYR A 17 16.70 -30.51 16.66
CA TYR A 17 15.69 -29.47 16.45
C TYR A 17 16.00 -28.44 15.35
N ALA A 18 16.21 -28.94 14.13
CA ALA A 18 15.47 -28.35 13.02
C ALA A 18 13.98 -28.69 13.26
N VAL A 19 13.27 -27.84 14.01
CA VAL A 19 11.81 -27.79 13.84
C VAL A 19 11.63 -27.13 12.49
N SER A 20 11.41 -27.92 11.44
CA SER A 20 10.73 -27.39 10.26
C SER A 20 9.33 -27.01 10.73
N LEU A 21 9.14 -25.75 11.11
CA LEU A 21 7.82 -25.14 11.05
C LEU A 21 7.50 -25.02 9.56
N ASN A 22 7.06 -26.12 8.95
CA ASN A 22 6.29 -26.07 7.72
C ASN A 22 4.92 -25.53 8.13
N ILE A 23 4.82 -24.20 8.23
CA ILE A 23 3.53 -23.51 8.19
C ILE A 23 3.25 -23.30 6.71
N GLY A 24 2.35 -24.11 6.17
CA GLY A 24 1.97 -24.11 4.76
C GLY A 24 1.83 -25.54 4.27
N ASP A 25 0.59 -26.02 4.18
CA ASP A 25 0.27 -27.20 3.40
C ASP A 25 0.46 -26.82 1.93
N ASP A 26 1.60 -27.16 1.33
CA ASP A 26 1.99 -26.81 -0.05
C ASP A 26 1.11 -27.46 -1.14
N HIS A 27 0.01 -28.12 -0.77
CA HIS A 27 -0.89 -28.71 -1.74
C HIS A 27 -1.49 -27.68 -2.70
N VAL A 28 -1.42 -28.02 -4.00
CA VAL A 28 -2.22 -27.37 -5.04
C VAL A 28 -3.70 -27.60 -4.70
N PRO A 29 -4.59 -26.63 -4.94
CA PRO A 29 -6.02 -26.82 -4.68
C PRO A 29 -6.55 -28.03 -5.44
N ASP A 30 -7.54 -28.74 -4.88
CA ASP A 30 -8.14 -29.86 -5.60
C ASP A 30 -8.79 -29.37 -6.91
N PRO A 31 -8.74 -30.17 -8.01
CA PRO A 31 -9.37 -29.81 -9.26
C PRO A 31 -10.87 -29.53 -9.10
N GLN A 32 -11.33 -28.44 -9.68
CA GLN A 32 -12.71 -27.97 -9.60
C GLN A 32 -13.49 -28.34 -10.88
N ILE A 33 -14.75 -28.77 -10.72
CA ILE A 33 -15.58 -29.18 -11.86
C ILE A 33 -16.32 -27.96 -12.43
N GLY A 34 -16.16 -27.70 -13.73
CA GLY A 34 -16.88 -26.69 -14.50
C GLY A 34 -15.98 -25.88 -15.42
N ARG A 35 -16.53 -24.81 -15.99
CA ARG A 35 -15.82 -23.81 -16.81
C ARG A 35 -15.86 -22.46 -16.10
N ILE A 36 -14.74 -21.78 -15.97
CA ILE A 36 -14.64 -20.43 -15.42
C ILE A 36 -15.49 -19.47 -16.25
N CYS A 37 -16.32 -18.69 -15.60
CA CYS A 37 -17.11 -17.66 -16.25
C CYS A 37 -16.53 -16.26 -15.99
N ALA A 38 -16.22 -15.95 -14.73
CA ALA A 38 -15.65 -14.67 -14.30
C ALA A 38 -14.93 -14.82 -12.94
N TYR A 39 -14.21 -13.76 -12.54
CA TYR A 39 -13.56 -13.61 -11.24
C TYR A 39 -14.14 -12.45 -10.46
N GLY A 40 -14.09 -12.54 -9.14
CA GLY A 40 -14.33 -11.41 -8.26
C GLY A 40 -14.51 -11.86 -6.81
N ASP A 41 -14.37 -10.94 -5.87
CA ASP A 41 -14.56 -11.21 -4.45
C ASP A 41 -16.06 -11.23 -4.10
N VAL A 42 -16.65 -12.42 -3.99
CA VAL A 42 -18.10 -12.60 -3.86
C VAL A 42 -18.54 -12.44 -2.40
N ASN A 43 -17.69 -12.86 -1.46
CA ASN A 43 -17.99 -12.85 -0.03
C ASN A 43 -17.36 -11.66 0.74
N LYS A 44 -16.62 -10.79 0.05
CA LYS A 44 -15.93 -9.60 0.56
C LYS A 44 -14.81 -9.93 1.55
N ASP A 45 -14.07 -11.01 1.34
CA ASP A 45 -12.93 -11.40 2.20
C ASP A 45 -11.56 -10.97 1.66
N ARG A 46 -11.55 -10.27 0.52
CA ARG A 46 -10.39 -9.80 -0.27
C ARG A 46 -9.64 -10.88 -1.01
N TYR A 47 -10.16 -12.09 -1.06
CA TYR A 47 -9.66 -13.14 -1.93
C TYR A 47 -10.47 -13.20 -3.22
N THR A 48 -9.78 -13.26 -4.36
CA THR A 48 -10.45 -13.40 -5.64
C THR A 48 -11.15 -14.76 -5.69
N ASP A 49 -12.47 -14.78 -5.78
CA ASP A 49 -13.27 -15.99 -5.92
C ASP A 49 -13.53 -16.32 -7.40
N LEU A 50 -14.03 -17.53 -7.65
CA LEU A 50 -14.36 -18.00 -8.99
C LEU A 50 -15.88 -18.13 -9.17
N VAL A 51 -16.39 -17.60 -10.28
CA VAL A 51 -17.73 -17.90 -10.79
C VAL A 51 -17.60 -18.98 -11.85
N VAL A 52 -18.13 -20.17 -11.60
CA VAL A 52 -17.92 -21.37 -12.44
C VAL A 52 -19.24 -21.88 -13.00
N GLN A 53 -19.31 -22.06 -14.31
CA GLN A 53 -20.43 -22.72 -14.97
C GLN A 53 -20.30 -24.25 -14.86
N LYS A 54 -21.25 -24.88 -14.17
CA LYS A 54 -21.37 -26.33 -14.01
C LYS A 54 -22.63 -26.82 -14.69
N GLY A 55 -22.51 -27.15 -15.98
CA GLY A 55 -23.65 -27.52 -16.81
C GLY A 55 -24.61 -26.33 -16.98
N GLY A 56 -25.84 -26.45 -16.49
CA GLY A 56 -26.86 -25.40 -16.63
C GLY A 56 -27.00 -24.45 -15.45
N LYS A 57 -25.94 -24.31 -14.65
CA LYS A 57 -25.92 -23.46 -13.47
C LYS A 57 -24.57 -22.77 -13.30
N LEU A 58 -24.57 -21.60 -12.65
CA LEU A 58 -23.36 -20.98 -12.11
C LEU A 58 -23.24 -21.30 -10.62
N VAL A 59 -22.02 -21.63 -10.21
CA VAL A 59 -21.63 -21.97 -8.85
C VAL A 59 -20.48 -21.05 -8.44
N PHE A 60 -20.51 -20.60 -7.20
CA PHE A 60 -19.48 -19.72 -6.63
C PHE A 60 -18.49 -20.54 -5.80
N LEU A 61 -17.20 -20.45 -6.12
CA LEU A 61 -16.13 -21.13 -5.39
C LEU A 61 -15.32 -20.07 -4.64
N LEU A 62 -15.38 -20.12 -3.30
CA LEU A 62 -14.73 -19.18 -2.42
C LEU A 62 -13.30 -19.61 -2.14
N GLN A 63 -12.34 -18.69 -2.28
CA GLN A 63 -10.94 -18.93 -1.98
C GLN A 63 -10.66 -18.69 -0.49
N SER A 64 -9.86 -19.55 0.13
CA SER A 64 -9.31 -19.31 1.48
C SER A 64 -7.93 -18.64 1.43
N GLU A 65 -7.43 -18.17 2.57
CA GLU A 65 -6.07 -17.64 2.72
C GLU A 65 -4.99 -18.66 2.28
N GLU A 66 -5.25 -19.96 2.44
CA GLU A 66 -4.35 -21.03 1.99
C GLU A 66 -4.48 -21.35 0.49
N GLY A 67 -5.35 -20.62 -0.23
CA GLY A 67 -5.60 -20.81 -1.66
C GLY A 67 -6.55 -21.97 -1.97
N LYS A 68 -7.25 -22.54 -0.98
CA LYS A 68 -8.18 -23.65 -1.21
C LYS A 68 -9.55 -23.12 -1.63
N PHE A 69 -10.17 -23.76 -2.63
CA PHE A 69 -11.50 -23.39 -3.11
C PHE A 69 -12.59 -24.26 -2.48
N LYS A 70 -13.65 -23.61 -2.00
CA LYS A 70 -14.85 -24.29 -1.49
C LYS A 70 -16.10 -23.73 -2.14
N THR A 71 -16.97 -24.62 -2.61
CA THR A 71 -18.30 -24.21 -3.09
C THR A 71 -19.09 -23.48 -2.00
N SER A 72 -19.55 -22.27 -2.32
CA SER A 72 -20.38 -21.45 -1.45
C SER A 72 -21.75 -22.09 -1.26
N THR A 73 -22.13 -22.38 -0.02
CA THR A 73 -23.50 -22.77 0.33
C THR A 73 -24.40 -21.58 0.60
N ARG A 74 -23.82 -20.41 0.90
CA ARG A 74 -24.55 -19.17 1.20
C ARG A 74 -25.09 -18.55 -0.08
N HIS A 75 -24.20 -18.30 -1.04
CA HIS A 75 -24.48 -17.67 -2.34
C HIS A 75 -25.41 -18.46 -3.26
N GLY A 76 -25.63 -19.74 -2.96
CA GLY A 76 -26.50 -20.61 -3.77
C GLY A 76 -25.96 -20.83 -5.18
N GLU A 77 -26.86 -21.13 -6.11
CA GLU A 77 -26.54 -21.38 -7.52
C GLU A 77 -27.47 -20.53 -8.41
N ILE A 78 -26.94 -19.99 -9.50
CA ILE A 78 -27.74 -19.33 -10.53
C ILE A 78 -28.17 -20.36 -11.56
N ASN A 79 -29.46 -20.55 -11.79
CA ASN A 79 -29.95 -21.45 -12.84
C ASN A 79 -29.99 -20.72 -14.19
N LEU A 80 -29.29 -21.26 -15.19
CA LEU A 80 -29.17 -20.68 -16.54
C LEU A 80 -30.28 -21.13 -17.50
N ASN A 81 -31.15 -22.05 -17.07
CA ASN A 81 -32.24 -22.64 -17.88
C ASN A 81 -31.78 -23.26 -19.23
N GLY A 82 -30.51 -23.67 -19.32
CA GLY A 82 -29.89 -24.28 -20.49
C GLY A 82 -28.47 -24.73 -20.17
N LYS A 83 -27.86 -25.56 -21.02
CA LYS A 83 -26.46 -26.06 -20.84
C LYS A 83 -25.46 -25.34 -21.75
N GLU A 84 -25.91 -24.36 -22.52
CA GLU A 84 -25.05 -23.61 -23.44
C GLU A 84 -24.05 -22.77 -22.65
N GLU A 85 -22.84 -22.62 -23.20
CA GLU A 85 -21.80 -21.80 -22.59
C GLU A 85 -22.22 -20.33 -22.59
N VAL A 86 -22.08 -19.68 -21.44
CA VAL A 86 -22.39 -18.25 -21.27
C VAL A 86 -21.11 -17.45 -21.04
N TYR A 87 -21.18 -16.15 -21.28
CA TYR A 87 -20.20 -15.20 -20.78
C TYR A 87 -20.73 -14.58 -19.49
N CYS A 88 -19.84 -14.29 -18.55
CA CYS A 88 -20.19 -13.60 -17.32
C CYS A 88 -19.28 -12.41 -17.09
N ALA A 89 -19.78 -11.45 -16.32
CA ALA A 89 -18.92 -10.58 -15.56
C ALA A 89 -19.56 -10.13 -14.27
N THR A 90 -18.70 -9.58 -13.43
CA THR A 90 -18.99 -9.15 -12.07
C THR A 90 -19.00 -7.63 -12.02
N GLY A 91 -19.96 -7.06 -11.30
CA GLY A 91 -20.10 -5.62 -11.10
C GLY A 91 -20.97 -5.33 -9.89
N ASP A 92 -21.31 -4.07 -9.68
CA ASP A 92 -22.31 -3.62 -8.70
C ASP A 92 -23.35 -2.80 -9.45
N PHE A 93 -24.46 -3.42 -9.88
CA PHE A 93 -25.44 -2.78 -10.75
C PHE A 93 -26.52 -2.01 -9.97
N ASN A 94 -26.58 -2.20 -8.66
CA ASN A 94 -27.59 -1.59 -7.80
C ASN A 94 -26.98 -0.62 -6.76
N GLY A 95 -25.67 -0.44 -6.74
CA GLY A 95 -24.99 0.48 -5.83
C GLY A 95 -25.13 0.08 -4.36
N ASP A 96 -25.12 -1.23 -4.05
CA ASP A 96 -25.10 -1.76 -2.67
C ASP A 96 -23.71 -2.29 -2.25
N ALA A 97 -22.71 -2.11 -3.10
CA ALA A 97 -21.34 -2.56 -2.97
C ALA A 97 -21.18 -4.09 -2.90
N ALA A 98 -22.21 -4.89 -3.17
CA ALA A 98 -22.12 -6.34 -3.31
C ALA A 98 -21.85 -6.75 -4.76
N LEU A 99 -21.22 -7.92 -4.92
CA LEU A 99 -20.87 -8.42 -6.24
C LEU A 99 -22.11 -9.02 -6.88
N ASP A 100 -22.58 -8.38 -7.94
CA ASP A 100 -23.63 -8.84 -8.84
C ASP A 100 -23.02 -9.55 -10.06
N VAL A 101 -23.83 -10.36 -10.75
CA VAL A 101 -23.39 -11.13 -11.92
C VAL A 101 -24.24 -10.79 -13.15
N LEU A 102 -23.59 -10.30 -14.19
CA LEU A 102 -24.17 -10.20 -15.53
C LEU A 102 -23.89 -11.49 -16.30
N VAL A 103 -24.94 -12.07 -16.88
CA VAL A 103 -24.87 -13.29 -17.69
C VAL A 103 -25.32 -12.99 -19.11
N VAL A 104 -24.46 -13.32 -20.07
CA VAL A 104 -24.71 -13.17 -21.50
C VAL A 104 -24.85 -14.54 -22.13
N SER A 105 -26.02 -14.82 -22.73
CA SER A 105 -26.24 -16.02 -23.52
C SER A 105 -26.30 -15.68 -25.01
N SER A 106 -25.73 -16.56 -25.83
CA SER A 106 -25.80 -16.43 -27.29
C SER A 106 -27.12 -16.96 -27.82
N GLY A 107 -27.74 -16.22 -28.75
CA GLY A 107 -28.93 -16.63 -29.49
C GLY A 107 -28.59 -16.91 -30.96
N ASN A 108 -29.32 -17.85 -31.58
CA ASN A 108 -29.14 -18.27 -32.98
C ASN A 108 -27.69 -18.57 -33.38
N GLY A 109 -26.90 -19.20 -32.48
CA GLY A 109 -25.53 -19.60 -32.80
C GLY A 109 -24.54 -18.45 -32.96
N GLY A 110 -24.73 -17.34 -32.25
CA GLY A 110 -23.80 -16.19 -32.25
C GLY A 110 -24.34 -14.93 -32.89
N GLU A 111 -25.53 -14.95 -33.50
CA GLU A 111 -26.06 -13.79 -34.24
C GLU A 111 -26.46 -12.62 -33.34
N PHE A 112 -26.89 -12.92 -32.10
CA PHE A 112 -27.25 -11.93 -31.11
C PHE A 112 -27.04 -12.47 -29.69
N PHE A 113 -27.00 -11.57 -28.72
CA PHE A 113 -26.68 -11.85 -27.34
C PHE A 113 -27.78 -11.31 -26.43
N LYS A 114 -28.26 -12.16 -25.51
CA LYS A 114 -29.26 -11.82 -24.50
C LYS A 114 -28.56 -11.61 -23.16
N VAL A 115 -29.01 -10.62 -22.41
CA VAL A 115 -28.39 -10.24 -21.13
C VAL A 115 -29.40 -10.42 -20.00
N ASN A 116 -28.95 -11.10 -18.94
CA ASN A 116 -29.67 -11.18 -17.67
C ASN A 116 -28.73 -10.73 -16.56
N VAL A 117 -29.21 -9.88 -15.67
CA VAL A 117 -28.45 -9.43 -14.49
C VAL A 117 -29.01 -10.09 -13.25
N TYR A 118 -28.14 -10.73 -12.47
CA TYR A 118 -28.47 -11.36 -11.20
C TYR A 118 -27.88 -10.51 -10.08
N LEU A 119 -28.75 -9.88 -9.30
CA LEU A 119 -28.36 -9.06 -8.17
C LEU A 119 -28.10 -9.94 -6.94
N ASN A 120 -27.07 -9.62 -6.18
CA ASN A 120 -26.74 -10.30 -4.94
C ASN A 120 -27.45 -9.64 -3.76
N HIS A 121 -28.43 -10.33 -3.18
CA HIS A 121 -29.15 -9.85 -2.01
C HIS A 121 -28.81 -10.67 -0.77
N GLU A 122 -28.02 -10.09 0.15
CA GLU A 122 -27.57 -10.72 1.41
C GLU A 122 -26.78 -12.04 1.24
N GLY A 123 -26.21 -12.24 0.05
CA GLY A 123 -25.51 -13.45 -0.34
C GLY A 123 -26.42 -14.47 -1.01
N LEU A 124 -27.43 -14.08 -1.78
CA LEU A 124 -28.27 -14.96 -2.59
C LEU A 124 -28.58 -14.30 -3.95
N PHE A 125 -28.63 -15.13 -5.01
CA PHE A 125 -29.00 -14.72 -6.37
C PHE A 125 -30.35 -15.36 -6.76
N THR A 126 -31.47 -14.70 -6.47
CA THR A 126 -32.81 -15.29 -6.64
C THR A 126 -33.55 -14.81 -7.88
N ASP A 127 -33.43 -13.53 -8.23
CA ASP A 127 -34.20 -12.89 -9.30
C ASP A 127 -33.29 -12.28 -10.36
N ALA A 128 -33.55 -12.63 -11.61
CA ALA A 128 -32.85 -12.09 -12.77
C ALA A 128 -33.62 -10.91 -13.36
N THR A 129 -32.94 -9.77 -13.53
CA THR A 129 -33.45 -8.67 -14.34
C THR A 129 -33.09 -8.97 -15.80
N ASN A 130 -34.11 -9.29 -16.61
CA ASN A 130 -33.94 -9.52 -18.04
C ASN A 130 -33.85 -8.20 -18.79
N ILE A 131 -32.77 -8.00 -19.56
CA ILE A 131 -32.65 -6.85 -20.45
C ILE A 131 -33.38 -7.16 -21.76
N SER A 132 -34.36 -6.34 -22.10
CA SER A 132 -35.23 -6.57 -23.26
C SER A 132 -34.52 -6.50 -24.61
N GLN A 133 -33.42 -5.76 -24.69
CA GLN A 133 -32.65 -5.52 -25.90
C GLN A 133 -31.70 -6.69 -26.18
N THR A 134 -31.58 -7.05 -27.46
CA THR A 134 -30.60 -8.02 -27.93
C THR A 134 -29.39 -7.30 -28.52
N PHE A 135 -28.20 -7.65 -28.04
CA PHE A 135 -26.95 -7.07 -28.49
C PHE A 135 -26.39 -7.86 -29.68
N VAL A 136 -25.59 -7.22 -30.53
CA VAL A 136 -24.90 -7.91 -31.65
C VAL A 136 -23.57 -8.53 -31.25
N GLU A 137 -23.09 -8.24 -30.04
CA GLU A 137 -21.90 -8.79 -29.40
C GLU A 137 -22.12 -8.80 -27.87
N PRO A 138 -21.32 -9.54 -27.08
CA PRO A 138 -21.37 -9.45 -25.63
C PRO A 138 -21.09 -8.01 -25.17
N PRO A 139 -21.96 -7.38 -24.35
CA PRO A 139 -21.71 -6.03 -23.87
C PRO A 139 -20.62 -5.98 -22.79
N SER A 140 -20.06 -4.79 -22.60
CA SER A 140 -19.10 -4.47 -21.55
C SER A 140 -19.78 -3.92 -20.29
N ILE A 141 -19.23 -4.27 -19.11
CA ILE A 141 -19.53 -3.56 -17.86
C ILE A 141 -18.59 -2.37 -17.74
N MET A 142 -19.11 -1.17 -17.53
CA MET A 142 -18.34 0.07 -17.39
C MET A 142 -19.12 1.02 -16.49
N ASP A 143 -18.46 1.93 -15.76
CA ASP A 143 -19.16 3.05 -15.12
C ASP A 143 -19.03 4.28 -16.03
N VAL A 144 -19.97 4.43 -16.97
CA VAL A 144 -19.92 5.50 -17.97
C VAL A 144 -20.37 6.83 -17.42
N ASN A 145 -21.08 6.78 -16.29
CA ASN A 145 -21.68 7.93 -15.67
C ASN A 145 -20.91 8.40 -14.43
N GLY A 146 -19.94 7.65 -13.92
CA GLY A 146 -19.07 7.99 -12.79
C GLY A 146 -19.78 8.02 -11.43
N ASP A 147 -20.87 7.28 -11.24
CA ASP A 147 -21.58 7.19 -9.95
C ASP A 147 -21.12 6.02 -9.05
N GLY A 148 -20.17 5.21 -9.53
CA GLY A 148 -19.66 4.03 -8.84
C GLY A 148 -20.48 2.76 -9.10
N THR A 149 -21.65 2.88 -9.71
CA THR A 149 -22.51 1.78 -10.13
C THR A 149 -22.04 1.28 -11.50
N SER A 150 -22.19 0.00 -11.74
CA SER A 150 -21.87 -0.65 -13.00
C SER A 150 -22.98 -0.40 -14.02
N ASP A 151 -22.60 0.08 -15.19
CA ASP A 151 -23.47 0.27 -16.37
C ASP A 151 -23.17 -0.80 -17.43
N ILE A 152 -24.13 -1.03 -18.33
CA ILE A 152 -24.02 -1.98 -19.44
C ILE A 152 -23.91 -1.20 -20.74
N VAL A 153 -22.82 -1.41 -21.48
CA VAL A 153 -22.55 -0.74 -22.76
C VAL A 153 -22.31 -1.77 -23.84
N GLY A 154 -22.98 -1.62 -24.99
CA GLY A 154 -22.74 -2.49 -26.13
C GLY A 154 -23.40 -1.97 -27.39
N MET A 155 -23.47 -2.81 -28.42
CA MET A 155 -24.11 -2.44 -29.68
C MET A 155 -25.38 -3.26 -29.92
N ILE A 156 -26.41 -2.59 -30.42
CA ILE A 156 -27.66 -3.21 -30.87
C ILE A 156 -27.85 -2.95 -32.36
N ARG A 157 -28.67 -3.76 -33.02
CA ARG A 157 -29.11 -3.51 -34.39
C ARG A 157 -30.43 -2.74 -34.38
N ARG A 158 -30.47 -1.56 -35.00
CA ARG A 158 -31.71 -0.80 -35.27
C ARG A 158 -32.23 -1.12 -36.68
N ASP A 159 -33.47 -0.73 -36.96
CA ASP A 159 -34.16 -0.97 -38.24
C ASP A 159 -33.25 -0.69 -39.46
N GLY A 160 -33.03 -1.72 -40.28
CA GLY A 160 -32.22 -1.65 -41.51
C GLY A 160 -30.72 -1.52 -41.25
N SER A 161 -29.99 -2.64 -41.08
CA SER A 161 -28.51 -2.79 -41.06
C SER A 161 -27.66 -1.83 -40.22
N ILE A 162 -28.23 -0.80 -39.57
CA ILE A 162 -27.54 0.19 -38.75
C ILE A 162 -27.30 -0.42 -37.37
N HIS A 163 -26.08 -0.25 -36.89
CA HIS A 163 -25.69 -0.63 -35.53
C HIS A 163 -25.65 0.63 -34.68
N SER A 164 -26.22 0.57 -33.49
CA SER A 164 -26.27 1.70 -32.56
C SER A 164 -25.63 1.30 -31.24
N LEU A 165 -24.81 2.19 -30.69
CA LEU A 165 -24.36 2.07 -29.32
C LEU A 165 -25.56 2.21 -28.38
N TYR A 166 -25.62 1.32 -27.41
CA TYR A 166 -26.69 1.23 -26.44
C TYR A 166 -26.09 1.10 -25.04
N CYS A 167 -26.65 1.87 -24.12
CA CYS A 167 -26.14 2.08 -22.79
C CYS A 167 -27.31 2.01 -21.81
N LEU A 168 -27.12 1.26 -20.73
CA LEU A 168 -28.05 1.13 -19.62
C LEU A 168 -27.31 1.40 -18.31
N CYS A 169 -27.68 2.47 -17.60
CA CYS A 169 -27.12 2.80 -16.31
C CYS A 169 -27.73 1.95 -15.22
N GLY A 170 -26.89 1.39 -14.35
CA GLY A 170 -27.35 0.76 -13.11
C GLY A 170 -27.93 1.81 -12.14
N SER A 171 -28.77 1.40 -11.20
CA SER A 171 -29.34 2.33 -10.22
C SER A 171 -29.65 1.69 -8.88
N LYS A 172 -29.62 2.51 -7.82
CA LYS A 172 -30.06 2.11 -6.46
C LYS A 172 -31.52 1.66 -6.37
N ALA A 173 -32.34 1.99 -7.38
CA ALA A 173 -33.70 1.49 -7.48
C ALA A 173 -33.78 0.05 -8.02
N LYS A 174 -32.64 -0.60 -8.29
CA LYS A 174 -32.54 -1.94 -8.92
C LYS A 174 -33.15 -1.95 -10.32
N THR A 175 -33.06 -0.82 -11.02
CA THR A 175 -33.55 -0.62 -12.39
C THR A 175 -32.40 -0.24 -13.31
N PHE A 176 -32.63 -0.36 -14.61
CA PHE A 176 -31.70 0.06 -15.64
C PHE A 176 -32.29 1.22 -16.43
N ASP A 177 -31.65 2.37 -16.37
CA ASP A 177 -32.09 3.58 -17.07
C ASP A 177 -31.30 3.77 -18.37
N GLU A 178 -31.98 4.14 -19.46
CA GLU A 178 -31.29 4.35 -20.74
C GLU A 178 -30.35 5.56 -20.68
N CYS A 179 -29.08 5.36 -21.04
CA CYS A 179 -28.04 6.39 -21.02
C CYS A 179 -27.36 6.61 -22.38
N HIS A 180 -27.89 6.01 -23.45
CA HIS A 180 -27.25 6.03 -24.77
C HIS A 180 -27.18 7.43 -25.39
N ASP A 181 -28.07 8.34 -25.00
CA ASP A 181 -28.02 9.75 -25.40
C ASP A 181 -26.77 10.49 -24.88
N SER A 182 -26.06 9.91 -23.91
CA SER A 182 -24.76 10.42 -23.46
C SER A 182 -23.67 10.26 -24.53
N PHE A 183 -23.85 9.43 -25.55
CA PHE A 183 -22.87 9.20 -26.61
C PHE A 183 -23.22 10.00 -27.87
N ILE A 184 -22.39 11.00 -28.18
CA ILE A 184 -22.50 11.78 -29.41
C ILE A 184 -21.91 10.95 -30.56
N GLU A 185 -22.68 10.75 -31.64
CA GLU A 185 -22.31 9.93 -32.81
C GLU A 185 -22.27 8.40 -32.55
N GLY A 186 -23.28 7.87 -31.84
CA GLY A 186 -23.41 6.43 -31.54
C GLY A 186 -24.10 5.56 -32.60
N ASN A 187 -24.20 5.98 -33.87
CA ASN A 187 -24.83 5.19 -34.95
C ASN A 187 -23.81 4.88 -36.05
N PHE A 188 -23.72 3.61 -36.43
CA PHE A 188 -22.70 3.10 -37.33
C PHE A 188 -23.33 2.33 -38.50
N SER A 189 -22.85 2.63 -39.71
CA SER A 189 -23.27 1.93 -40.93
C SER A 189 -22.71 0.51 -41.02
N GLN A 190 -21.56 0.26 -40.39
CA GLN A 190 -20.93 -1.05 -40.25
C GLN A 190 -21.05 -1.54 -38.80
N GLY A 191 -21.10 -2.85 -38.63
CA GLY A 191 -21.17 -3.46 -37.30
C GLY A 191 -19.82 -3.56 -36.59
N PRO A 192 -19.82 -4.02 -35.33
CA PRO A 192 -18.58 -4.27 -34.59
C PRO A 192 -17.73 -5.36 -35.27
N TYR A 193 -16.42 -5.27 -35.06
CA TYR A 193 -15.49 -6.32 -35.45
C TYR A 193 -15.70 -7.53 -34.54
N GLU A 194 -16.03 -8.66 -35.15
CA GLU A 194 -16.39 -9.87 -34.43
C GLU A 194 -15.22 -10.38 -33.59
N GLY A 195 -15.48 -10.68 -32.32
CA GLY A 195 -14.46 -11.14 -31.37
C GLY A 195 -13.61 -10.03 -30.75
N PHE A 196 -13.94 -8.75 -30.97
CA PHE A 196 -13.21 -7.61 -30.40
C PHE A 196 -13.71 -7.28 -28.98
N PRO A 197 -12.93 -7.50 -27.91
CA PRO A 197 -13.25 -7.00 -26.57
C PRO A 197 -13.30 -5.47 -26.52
N HIS A 198 -14.35 -4.90 -25.94
CA HIS A 198 -14.37 -3.46 -25.63
C HIS A 198 -13.30 -3.14 -24.60
N ILE A 199 -12.55 -2.06 -24.82
CA ILE A 199 -11.44 -1.65 -23.96
C ILE A 199 -11.84 -0.38 -23.21
N PHE A 200 -11.52 -0.33 -21.91
CA PHE A 200 -11.74 0.83 -21.04
C PHE A 200 -10.47 1.16 -20.28
N VAL A 201 -9.66 2.06 -20.84
CA VAL A 201 -8.30 2.39 -20.35
C VAL A 201 -7.96 3.85 -20.62
N ASP A 202 -7.05 4.42 -19.83
CA ASP A 202 -6.49 5.76 -20.06
C ASP A 202 -5.51 5.74 -21.25
N LEU A 203 -5.86 6.39 -22.35
CA LEU A 203 -5.02 6.46 -23.54
C LEU A 203 -4.17 7.74 -23.63
N ASP A 204 -4.64 8.88 -23.12
CA ASP A 204 -3.90 10.15 -23.22
C ASP A 204 -3.13 10.58 -21.97
N GLY A 205 -3.10 9.73 -20.94
CA GLY A 205 -2.29 9.91 -19.75
C GLY A 205 -2.91 10.85 -18.73
N ASP A 206 -4.22 11.10 -18.82
CA ASP A 206 -4.97 11.94 -17.88
C ASP A 206 -5.58 11.14 -16.71
N LEU A 207 -5.21 9.86 -16.58
CA LEU A 207 -5.72 8.87 -15.60
C LEU A 207 -7.24 8.73 -15.60
N SER A 208 -7.90 9.10 -16.69
CA SER A 208 -9.32 8.88 -16.94
C SER A 208 -9.47 7.97 -18.16
N SER A 209 -10.25 6.91 -18.01
CA SER A 209 -10.36 5.93 -19.09
C SER A 209 -11.19 6.43 -20.27
N GLU A 210 -10.67 6.19 -21.48
CA GLU A 210 -11.42 6.22 -22.73
C GLU A 210 -12.01 4.84 -23.06
N ILE A 211 -13.08 4.85 -23.87
CA ILE A 211 -13.72 3.64 -24.36
C ILE A 211 -13.28 3.40 -25.81
N ILE A 212 -12.84 2.18 -26.12
CA ILE A 212 -12.45 1.78 -27.47
C ILE A 212 -13.36 0.67 -27.99
N PHE A 213 -13.98 0.90 -29.14
CA PHE A 213 -14.74 -0.09 -29.89
C PHE A 213 -14.00 -0.47 -31.17
N GLY A 214 -13.94 -1.77 -31.48
CA GLY A 214 -13.44 -2.27 -32.75
C GLY A 214 -14.59 -2.40 -33.75
N MET A 215 -14.50 -1.71 -34.87
CA MET A 215 -15.53 -1.68 -35.92
C MET A 215 -15.04 -2.30 -37.21
N LYS A 216 -15.96 -2.91 -37.97
CA LYS A 216 -15.68 -3.36 -39.34
C LYS A 216 -15.49 -2.16 -40.26
N GLN A 217 -14.59 -2.31 -41.22
CA GLN A 217 -14.37 -1.35 -42.30
C GLN A 217 -14.02 -2.09 -43.61
N ASP A 218 -14.37 -1.51 -44.77
CA ASP A 218 -14.32 -2.22 -46.06
C ASP A 218 -12.90 -2.60 -46.53
N LYS A 219 -11.92 -1.70 -46.34
CA LYS A 219 -10.54 -1.88 -46.87
C LYS A 219 -9.63 -2.59 -45.88
N VAL A 220 -9.72 -2.18 -44.62
CA VAL A 220 -8.98 -2.75 -43.48
C VAL A 220 -10.04 -3.29 -42.53
N PRO A 221 -9.98 -4.56 -42.13
CA PRO A 221 -11.12 -5.22 -41.50
C PRO A 221 -11.44 -4.70 -40.10
N LEU A 222 -10.52 -3.94 -39.48
CA LEU A 222 -10.66 -3.40 -38.14
C LEU A 222 -10.32 -1.89 -38.12
N LYS A 223 -11.24 -1.10 -37.56
CA LYS A 223 -11.05 0.29 -37.17
C LYS A 223 -11.26 0.44 -35.67
N LEU A 224 -10.36 1.12 -34.97
CA LEU A 224 -10.54 1.45 -33.55
C LEU A 224 -11.21 2.82 -33.42
N MET A 225 -12.40 2.84 -32.82
CA MET A 225 -13.13 4.07 -32.50
C MET A 225 -12.98 4.38 -31.02
N VAL A 226 -12.52 5.60 -30.71
CA VAL A 226 -12.29 6.03 -29.33
C VAL A 226 -13.33 7.03 -28.91
N PHE A 227 -13.97 6.80 -27.77
CA PHE A 227 -14.85 7.75 -27.10
C PHE A 227 -14.16 8.30 -25.86
N LYS A 228 -14.02 9.63 -25.82
CA LYS A 228 -13.51 10.35 -24.66
C LYS A 228 -14.62 11.18 -24.03
N ARG A 229 -14.68 11.19 -22.71
CA ARG A 229 -15.62 12.01 -21.96
C ARG A 229 -15.11 13.44 -21.82
N LEU A 230 -15.91 14.43 -22.23
CA LEU A 230 -15.60 15.86 -22.04
C LEU A 230 -16.57 16.47 -21.01
N GLY A 231 -16.17 16.48 -19.73
CA GLY A 231 -16.99 17.07 -18.67
C GLY A 231 -18.32 16.34 -18.43
N SER A 232 -19.36 17.10 -18.04
CA SER A 232 -20.57 16.56 -17.41
C SER A 232 -21.58 15.86 -18.34
N ALA A 233 -21.57 16.14 -19.65
CA ALA A 233 -22.75 15.87 -20.47
C ALA A 233 -22.59 14.76 -21.51
N SER A 234 -21.39 14.47 -22.03
CA SER A 234 -21.29 13.57 -23.18
C SER A 234 -19.93 12.89 -23.41
N TRP A 235 -20.02 11.65 -23.87
CA TRP A 235 -18.98 10.89 -24.55
C TRP A 235 -18.91 11.31 -26.01
N ILE A 236 -17.72 11.69 -26.49
CA ILE A 236 -17.49 12.19 -27.84
C ILE A 236 -16.47 11.33 -28.55
N GLU A 237 -16.77 10.94 -29.79
CA GLU A 237 -15.82 10.23 -30.64
C GLU A 237 -14.59 11.11 -30.96
N LYS A 238 -13.39 10.56 -30.76
CA LYS A 238 -12.10 11.17 -31.10
C LYS A 238 -11.48 10.42 -32.29
N LYS A 239 -11.93 10.78 -33.50
CA LYS A 239 -11.58 10.11 -34.77
C LYS A 239 -10.09 9.97 -35.06
N ASP A 240 -9.29 10.96 -34.65
CA ASP A 240 -7.85 11.02 -34.96
C ASP A 240 -6.95 10.61 -33.78
N MET A 241 -7.54 10.04 -32.71
CA MET A 241 -6.76 9.67 -31.51
C MET A 241 -5.89 8.44 -31.75
N ILE A 242 -6.42 7.44 -32.47
CA ILE A 242 -5.69 6.26 -32.93
C ILE A 242 -5.61 6.34 -34.46
N PRO A 243 -4.42 6.22 -35.07
CA PRO A 243 -4.30 6.20 -36.52
C PRO A 243 -4.93 4.94 -37.10
N ASP A 244 -5.51 5.05 -38.29
CA ASP A 244 -6.02 3.88 -39.02
C ASP A 244 -4.91 2.83 -39.24
N ILE A 245 -5.27 1.56 -39.11
CA ILE A 245 -4.37 0.44 -39.42
C ILE A 245 -4.08 0.48 -40.93
N PRO A 246 -2.81 0.31 -41.37
CA PRO A 246 -2.47 0.41 -42.79
C PRO A 246 -3.14 -0.69 -43.62
N ASP A 247 -3.64 -0.32 -44.80
CA ASP A 247 -4.16 -1.28 -45.78
C ASP A 247 -3.02 -2.08 -46.40
N SER A 248 -2.94 -3.37 -46.07
CA SER A 248 -1.89 -4.28 -46.49
C SER A 248 -2.48 -5.67 -46.78
N PRO A 249 -1.99 -6.38 -47.82
CA PRO A 249 -2.44 -7.73 -48.12
C PRO A 249 -2.23 -8.73 -46.98
N ASP A 250 -1.29 -8.46 -46.08
CA ASP A 250 -0.96 -9.31 -44.92
C ASP A 250 -1.82 -8.99 -43.68
N LEU A 251 -2.65 -7.96 -43.72
CA LEU A 251 -3.46 -7.48 -42.58
C LEU A 251 -4.96 -7.72 -42.88
N ARG A 252 -5.35 -8.99 -42.88
CA ARG A 252 -6.70 -9.43 -43.31
C ARG A 252 -7.58 -9.96 -42.19
N GLU A 253 -7.00 -10.33 -41.05
CA GLU A 253 -7.74 -10.82 -39.90
C GLU A 253 -6.91 -10.62 -38.63
N PHE A 254 -7.58 -10.25 -37.53
CA PHE A 254 -6.96 -9.92 -36.25
C PHE A 254 -7.59 -10.75 -35.15
N ALA A 255 -6.75 -11.19 -34.20
CA ALA A 255 -7.21 -11.75 -32.95
C ALA A 255 -7.60 -10.62 -31.98
N ALA A 256 -8.18 -10.96 -30.83
CA ALA A 256 -8.51 -9.98 -29.80
C ALA A 256 -7.25 -9.20 -29.36
N PRO A 257 -7.31 -7.86 -29.25
CA PRO A 257 -6.19 -7.07 -28.74
C PRO A 257 -5.92 -7.36 -27.28
N VAL A 258 -4.68 -7.08 -26.88
CA VAL A 258 -4.26 -6.99 -25.49
C VAL A 258 -3.71 -5.60 -25.21
N VAL A 259 -3.98 -5.07 -24.02
CA VAL A 259 -3.57 -3.71 -23.64
C VAL A 259 -2.83 -3.71 -22.32
N SER A 260 -1.71 -2.99 -22.26
CA SER A 260 -0.91 -2.76 -21.06
C SER A 260 0.23 -1.80 -21.39
N ASP A 261 0.90 -1.22 -20.39
CA ASP A 261 2.20 -0.58 -20.59
C ASP A 261 3.30 -1.66 -20.68
N PHE A 262 3.60 -2.13 -21.90
CA PHE A 262 4.56 -3.21 -22.14
C PHE A 262 6.01 -2.72 -22.22
N ASN A 263 6.23 -1.43 -22.44
CA ASN A 263 7.56 -0.83 -22.58
C ASN A 263 8.01 0.03 -21.38
N GLY A 264 7.13 0.24 -20.39
CA GLY A 264 7.40 0.97 -19.16
C GLY A 264 7.46 2.49 -19.35
N ASP A 265 6.80 3.04 -20.38
CA ASP A 265 6.89 4.45 -20.76
C ASP A 265 5.76 5.34 -20.22
N LEU A 266 4.94 4.81 -19.31
CA LEU A 266 3.74 5.45 -18.73
C LEU A 266 2.58 5.62 -19.71
N LYS A 267 2.55 4.85 -20.81
CA LYS A 267 1.43 4.85 -21.74
C LYS A 267 0.90 3.44 -21.92
N ILE A 268 -0.41 3.35 -22.09
CA ILE A 268 -1.04 2.08 -22.44
C ILE A 268 -0.76 1.78 -23.92
N ASP A 269 -0.11 0.64 -24.15
CA ASP A 269 0.10 0.08 -25.48
C ASP A 269 -1.10 -0.79 -25.87
N ILE A 270 -1.51 -0.69 -27.13
CA ILE A 270 -2.47 -1.59 -27.76
C ILE A 270 -1.70 -2.53 -28.67
N VAL A 271 -1.74 -3.83 -28.35
CA VAL A 271 -1.11 -4.89 -29.14
C VAL A 271 -2.19 -5.74 -29.80
N ILE A 272 -2.18 -5.80 -31.13
CA ILE A 272 -3.16 -6.56 -31.94
C ILE A 272 -2.43 -7.74 -32.60
N PRO A 273 -2.74 -9.00 -32.24
CA PRO A 273 -2.20 -10.16 -32.92
C PRO A 273 -2.83 -10.31 -34.32
N VAL A 274 -1.99 -10.47 -35.35
CA VAL A 274 -2.42 -10.65 -36.74
C VAL A 274 -2.51 -12.14 -37.04
N CYS A 275 -3.68 -12.60 -37.47
CA CYS A 275 -3.92 -14.00 -37.81
C CYS A 275 -3.27 -14.32 -39.16
N ARG A 276 -2.62 -15.49 -39.27
CA ARG A 276 -1.91 -15.90 -40.48
C ARG A 276 -2.84 -16.11 -41.68
N ALA A 277 -4.07 -16.53 -41.43
CA ALA A 277 -5.08 -16.75 -42.45
C ALA A 277 -6.44 -16.22 -42.01
N VAL A 278 -7.26 -15.81 -42.98
CA VAL A 278 -8.62 -15.34 -42.74
C VAL A 278 -9.46 -16.50 -42.20
N GLY A 279 -10.15 -16.28 -41.08
CA GLY A 279 -10.96 -17.30 -40.40
C GLY A 279 -10.16 -18.30 -39.56
N ASP A 280 -8.83 -18.18 -39.48
CA ASP A 280 -7.98 -18.99 -38.61
C ASP A 280 -7.02 -18.12 -37.78
N CYS A 281 -7.40 -17.90 -36.53
CA CYS A 281 -6.56 -17.23 -35.53
C CYS A 281 -5.84 -18.20 -34.59
N SER A 282 -5.82 -19.51 -34.91
CA SER A 282 -4.96 -20.47 -34.20
C SER A 282 -3.48 -20.30 -34.56
N HIS A 283 -3.18 -19.63 -35.68
CA HIS A 283 -1.83 -19.27 -36.09
C HIS A 283 -1.69 -17.75 -36.16
N ILE A 284 -0.77 -17.20 -35.36
CA ILE A 284 -0.47 -15.77 -35.36
C ILE A 284 0.84 -15.54 -36.12
N ASP A 285 0.82 -14.57 -37.03
CA ASP A 285 1.95 -14.26 -37.91
C ASP A 285 2.86 -13.18 -37.31
N LYS A 286 2.27 -12.10 -36.81
CA LYS A 286 2.97 -10.95 -36.24
C LYS A 286 2.06 -10.20 -35.26
N PHE A 287 2.64 -9.26 -34.54
CA PHE A 287 1.88 -8.31 -33.72
C PHE A 287 1.98 -6.91 -34.30
N LEU A 288 0.85 -6.20 -34.29
CA LEU A 288 0.83 -4.75 -34.46
C LEU A 288 0.81 -4.10 -33.08
N VAL A 289 1.54 -3.00 -32.93
CA VAL A 289 1.58 -2.23 -31.69
C VAL A 289 1.44 -0.74 -31.95
N TRP A 290 0.71 -0.07 -31.07
CA TRP A 290 0.57 1.38 -31.05
C TRP A 290 0.36 1.87 -29.62
N PHE A 291 0.92 3.02 -29.30
CA PHE A 291 0.64 3.78 -28.08
C PHE A 291 0.54 5.26 -28.39
N TYR A 292 -0.01 6.02 -27.45
CA TYR A 292 -0.27 7.43 -27.64
C TYR A 292 1.00 8.25 -27.95
N GLY A 293 0.96 8.97 -29.07
CA GLY A 293 2.09 9.73 -29.61
C GLY A 293 2.80 9.06 -30.77
N MET A 294 2.51 7.80 -31.09
CA MET A 294 2.92 7.18 -32.36
C MET A 294 2.04 7.67 -33.51
N THR A 295 2.64 8.00 -34.64
CA THR A 295 1.91 8.46 -35.84
C THR A 295 1.41 7.33 -36.73
N LYS A 296 1.89 6.10 -36.51
CA LYS A 296 1.54 4.89 -37.26
C LYS A 296 1.71 3.66 -36.36
N TRP A 297 1.07 2.57 -36.76
CA TRP A 297 1.29 1.25 -36.17
C TRP A 297 2.69 0.73 -36.52
N GLU A 298 3.35 0.11 -35.54
CA GLU A 298 4.59 -0.63 -35.74
C GLU A 298 4.30 -2.14 -35.68
N GLN A 299 5.20 -2.93 -36.25
CA GLN A 299 5.09 -4.38 -36.29
C GLN A 299 6.34 -5.05 -35.75
N PHE A 300 6.16 -6.15 -35.03
CA PHE A 300 7.26 -7.05 -34.69
C PHE A 300 6.85 -8.49 -35.03
N GLN A 301 7.76 -9.18 -35.74
CA GLN A 301 7.57 -10.58 -36.12
C GLN A 301 7.93 -11.48 -34.94
N LEU A 302 7.13 -12.51 -34.72
CA LEU A 302 7.39 -13.55 -33.76
C LEU A 302 7.76 -14.83 -34.54
N ASP A 303 8.96 -15.39 -34.37
CA ASP A 303 9.32 -16.68 -34.98
C ASP A 303 8.59 -17.81 -34.24
N MET A 304 7.31 -17.96 -34.56
CA MET A 304 6.40 -18.90 -33.92
C MET A 304 6.55 -20.35 -34.40
N LYS A 305 7.60 -20.72 -35.16
CA LYS A 305 7.94 -22.10 -35.61
C LYS A 305 6.78 -23.12 -35.54
N GLU A 306 5.88 -23.16 -36.53
CA GLU A 306 4.71 -24.07 -36.61
C GLU A 306 3.84 -24.23 -35.32
N LEU A 307 3.96 -23.35 -34.33
CA LEU A 307 3.10 -23.33 -33.15
C LEU A 307 1.71 -22.88 -33.52
N SER A 308 0.74 -23.58 -32.96
CA SER A 308 -0.68 -23.22 -33.01
C SER A 308 -1.18 -22.97 -31.58
N PHE A 309 -2.25 -22.19 -31.47
CA PHE A 309 -2.85 -21.77 -30.20
C PHE A 309 -4.31 -22.18 -30.14
N VAL A 310 -4.78 -22.44 -28.92
CA VAL A 310 -6.21 -22.60 -28.68
C VAL A 310 -6.85 -21.21 -28.66
N VAL A 311 -7.85 -21.00 -29.52
CA VAL A 311 -8.69 -19.79 -29.54
C VAL A 311 -9.91 -20.05 -28.67
N GLU A 312 -10.28 -19.08 -27.84
CA GLU A 312 -11.50 -19.15 -27.03
C GLU A 312 -12.73 -19.33 -27.94
N PRO A 313 -13.66 -20.27 -27.63
CA PRO A 313 -14.85 -20.50 -28.45
C PRO A 313 -15.72 -19.24 -28.65
N ASN A 314 -16.26 -19.06 -29.86
CA ASN A 314 -17.11 -17.92 -30.24
C ASN A 314 -16.48 -16.55 -29.93
N SER A 315 -15.16 -16.50 -29.95
CA SER A 315 -14.31 -15.38 -29.58
C SER A 315 -13.06 -15.39 -30.47
N LYS A 316 -12.23 -14.34 -30.34
CA LYS A 316 -10.89 -14.27 -30.92
C LYS A 316 -9.80 -14.09 -29.86
N THR A 317 -10.11 -14.36 -28.60
CA THR A 317 -9.17 -14.29 -27.49
C THR A 317 -8.19 -15.46 -27.57
N VAL A 318 -6.90 -15.13 -27.66
CA VAL A 318 -5.78 -16.08 -27.69
C VAL A 318 -4.82 -15.83 -26.54
N PHE A 319 -4.44 -14.57 -26.34
CA PHE A 319 -3.50 -14.14 -25.31
C PHE A 319 -4.20 -13.45 -24.15
N ARG A 320 -3.64 -13.61 -22.96
CA ARG A 320 -4.01 -12.87 -21.74
C ARG A 320 -2.77 -12.24 -21.14
N VAL A 321 -2.92 -11.09 -20.49
CA VAL A 321 -1.82 -10.27 -19.96
C VAL A 321 -1.65 -10.49 -18.47
N GLY A 322 -0.41 -10.52 -17.98
CA GLY A 322 -0.10 -10.48 -16.57
C GLY A 322 1.37 -10.24 -16.29
N GLU A 323 1.67 -9.64 -15.15
CA GLU A 323 3.03 -9.36 -14.67
C GLU A 323 3.62 -10.60 -14.00
N PHE A 324 4.03 -11.60 -14.79
CA PHE A 324 4.39 -12.92 -14.28
C PHE A 324 5.81 -12.98 -13.68
N LYS A 325 6.76 -12.22 -14.23
CA LYS A 325 8.14 -12.13 -13.74
C LYS A 325 8.37 -11.05 -12.69
N LEU A 326 7.36 -10.19 -12.44
CA LEU A 326 7.47 -9.05 -11.52
C LEU A 326 8.66 -8.14 -11.85
N ASP A 327 9.03 -8.03 -13.13
CA ASP A 327 10.15 -7.24 -13.62
C ASP A 327 9.73 -5.86 -14.19
N GLY A 328 8.43 -5.56 -14.12
CA GLY A 328 7.79 -4.30 -14.52
C GLY A 328 7.43 -4.24 -15.99
N PHE A 329 7.51 -5.36 -16.70
CA PHE A 329 7.15 -5.48 -18.09
C PHE A 329 6.16 -6.65 -18.25
N PRO A 330 4.86 -6.36 -18.44
CA PRO A 330 3.83 -7.39 -18.49
C PRO A 330 4.10 -8.45 -19.57
N ASP A 331 3.87 -9.71 -19.22
CA ASP A 331 4.03 -10.89 -20.05
C ASP A 331 2.68 -11.34 -20.64
N LEU A 332 2.71 -12.25 -21.61
CA LEU A 332 1.50 -12.88 -22.17
C LEU A 332 1.44 -14.36 -21.83
N ILE A 333 0.23 -14.90 -21.70
CA ILE A 333 -0.01 -16.34 -21.63
C ILE A 333 -1.02 -16.77 -22.70
N ALA A 334 -0.78 -17.95 -23.29
CA ALA A 334 -1.71 -18.62 -24.19
C ALA A 334 -1.63 -20.13 -24.03
N THR A 335 -2.63 -20.86 -24.50
CA THR A 335 -2.55 -22.33 -24.57
C THR A 335 -1.96 -22.73 -25.92
N SER A 336 -0.73 -23.24 -25.91
CA SER A 336 -0.05 -23.76 -27.10
C SER A 336 -0.53 -25.17 -27.46
N VAL A 337 -0.49 -25.49 -28.76
CA VAL A 337 -0.76 -26.81 -29.32
C VAL A 337 0.45 -27.22 -30.17
N VAL A 338 1.12 -28.28 -29.73
CA VAL A 338 2.30 -28.84 -30.39
C VAL A 338 1.95 -30.21 -30.95
N VAL A 339 2.06 -30.36 -32.28
CA VAL A 339 1.80 -31.62 -32.97
C VAL A 339 3.10 -32.39 -33.15
N ASN A 340 3.23 -33.54 -32.48
CA ASN A 340 4.39 -34.40 -32.71
C ASN A 340 4.21 -35.21 -34.00
N SER A 341 4.90 -34.80 -35.07
CA SER A 341 4.79 -35.38 -36.42
C SER A 341 5.07 -36.90 -36.46
N ASN A 342 5.89 -37.42 -35.55
CA ASN A 342 6.26 -38.84 -35.50
C ASN A 342 5.19 -39.74 -34.85
N ARG A 343 4.33 -39.18 -34.00
CA ARG A 343 3.31 -39.95 -33.25
C ARG A 343 1.86 -39.49 -33.53
N ARG A 344 1.66 -38.39 -34.27
CA ARG A 344 0.36 -37.72 -34.46
C ARG A 344 -0.37 -37.46 -33.13
N ILE A 345 0.39 -37.17 -32.08
CA ILE A 345 -0.13 -36.80 -30.76
C ILE A 345 -0.06 -35.29 -30.67
N GLU A 346 -1.21 -34.66 -30.49
CA GLU A 346 -1.32 -33.25 -30.13
C GLU A 346 -1.09 -33.11 -28.63
N THR A 347 -0.15 -32.27 -28.24
CA THR A 347 0.10 -31.93 -26.84
C THR A 347 -0.28 -30.48 -26.64
N ARG A 348 -1.09 -30.21 -25.62
CA ARG A 348 -1.51 -28.84 -25.26
C ARG A 348 -0.93 -28.47 -23.92
N ALA A 349 -0.38 -27.27 -23.82
CA ALA A 349 0.18 -26.75 -22.58
C ALA A 349 0.11 -25.23 -22.52
N PRO A 350 -0.01 -24.63 -21.32
CA PRO A 350 0.17 -23.19 -21.16
C PRO A 350 1.58 -22.81 -21.62
N LEU A 351 1.66 -21.72 -22.37
CA LEU A 351 2.91 -21.12 -22.85
C LEU A 351 2.91 -19.66 -22.42
N ILE A 352 3.97 -19.27 -21.71
CA ILE A 352 4.21 -17.89 -21.33
C ILE A 352 5.14 -17.28 -22.37
N LEU A 353 4.73 -16.16 -22.95
CA LEU A 353 5.53 -15.35 -23.83
C LEU A 353 6.10 -14.21 -23.01
N GLU A 354 7.40 -14.32 -22.75
CA GLU A 354 8.15 -13.39 -21.92
C GLU A 354 8.35 -12.06 -22.65
N ASN A 355 8.01 -10.95 -22.01
CA ASN A 355 8.35 -9.62 -22.49
C ASN A 355 9.84 -9.37 -22.22
N VAL A 356 10.61 -9.10 -23.28
CA VAL A 356 12.06 -8.90 -23.21
C VAL A 356 12.49 -7.68 -24.01
N HIS A 357 13.69 -7.16 -23.71
CA HIS A 357 14.27 -6.06 -24.46
C HIS A 357 14.52 -6.44 -25.93
N ALA A 358 14.27 -5.49 -26.83
CA ALA A 358 14.58 -5.61 -28.24
C ALA A 358 15.63 -4.56 -28.62
N ASP A 359 16.78 -5.01 -29.15
CA ASP A 359 17.90 -4.14 -29.53
C ASP A 359 17.55 -3.18 -30.68
N ASN A 360 16.53 -3.50 -31.48
CA ASN A 360 16.15 -2.76 -32.69
C ASN A 360 14.62 -2.53 -32.75
N GLY A 361 14.19 -1.29 -33.01
CA GLY A 361 12.79 -0.93 -33.27
C GLY A 361 12.28 0.20 -32.39
N ASN A 362 11.18 0.84 -32.82
CA ASN A 362 10.59 1.99 -32.12
C ASN A 362 9.92 1.61 -30.78
N PHE A 363 9.60 0.33 -30.56
CA PHE A 363 8.88 -0.16 -29.37
C PHE A 363 9.81 -0.66 -28.25
N SER A 364 11.13 -0.78 -28.49
CA SER A 364 12.18 -1.20 -27.52
C SER A 364 12.00 -2.58 -26.83
N ARG A 365 10.87 -3.26 -27.05
CA ARG A 365 10.49 -4.54 -26.46
C ARG A 365 9.98 -5.51 -27.52
N LYS A 366 10.01 -6.80 -27.18
CA LYS A 366 9.40 -7.88 -27.97
C LYS A 366 8.91 -8.97 -27.00
N PHE A 367 8.01 -9.81 -27.48
CA PHE A 367 7.72 -11.07 -26.80
C PHE A 367 8.66 -12.16 -27.31
N ASP A 368 9.18 -12.99 -26.40
CA ASP A 368 10.05 -14.11 -26.71
C ASP A 368 9.57 -15.34 -25.93
N PHE A 369 9.91 -16.53 -26.42
CA PHE A 369 9.55 -17.77 -25.75
C PHE A 369 10.55 -18.86 -26.10
N ASN A 370 10.72 -19.81 -25.20
CA ASN A 370 11.58 -20.96 -25.32
C ASN A 370 10.74 -22.23 -25.11
N ILE A 371 10.44 -22.93 -26.20
CA ILE A 371 9.65 -24.17 -26.19
C ILE A 371 10.23 -25.23 -25.23
N GLN A 372 11.56 -25.27 -25.04
CA GLN A 372 12.20 -26.24 -24.16
C GLN A 372 12.21 -25.82 -22.68
N LYS A 373 12.02 -24.54 -22.36
CA LYS A 373 12.03 -24.04 -20.97
C LYS A 373 10.60 -23.75 -20.49
N ASP A 374 9.79 -23.16 -21.35
CA ASP A 374 8.49 -22.57 -21.00
C ASP A 374 7.32 -23.55 -21.17
N LEU A 375 7.53 -24.67 -21.88
CA LEU A 375 6.58 -25.80 -21.95
C LEU A 375 6.71 -26.77 -20.75
N HIS A 376 7.70 -26.58 -19.87
CA HIS A 376 7.96 -27.42 -18.70
C HIS A 376 7.40 -26.85 -17.40
N LEU A 377 6.31 -26.08 -17.47
CA LEU A 377 5.47 -25.93 -16.30
C LEU A 377 5.09 -27.33 -15.79
N VAL A 378 5.36 -27.60 -14.52
CA VAL A 378 5.12 -28.92 -13.92
C VAL A 378 3.62 -29.09 -13.79
N LEU A 379 3.01 -29.76 -14.77
CA LEU A 379 1.59 -30.03 -14.78
C LEU A 379 1.23 -30.98 -13.61
N PRO A 380 0.18 -30.67 -12.83
CA PRO A 380 -0.36 -31.59 -11.85
C PRO A 380 -0.71 -32.95 -12.46
N GLU A 381 -0.60 -34.02 -11.66
CA GLU A 381 -0.89 -35.38 -12.12
C GLU A 381 -2.31 -35.52 -12.69
N ALA A 382 -3.26 -34.77 -12.13
CA ALA A 382 -4.65 -34.71 -12.60
C ALA A 382 -4.80 -34.17 -14.04
N MET A 383 -3.82 -33.42 -14.55
CA MET A 383 -3.80 -32.89 -15.91
C MET A 383 -2.98 -33.74 -16.88
N ALA A 384 -2.26 -34.76 -16.41
CA ALA A 384 -1.33 -35.52 -17.23
C ALA A 384 -2.07 -36.26 -18.35
N GLY A 385 -2.05 -35.78 -19.60
CA GLY A 385 -2.79 -36.36 -20.73
C GLY A 385 -4.22 -35.84 -20.91
N ALA A 386 -4.57 -34.77 -20.21
CA ALA A 386 -5.79 -34.01 -20.42
C ALA A 386 -5.72 -33.12 -21.67
N ASN A 387 -6.89 -32.69 -22.15
CA ASN A 387 -7.01 -31.75 -23.25
C ASN A 387 -7.25 -30.33 -22.71
N ILE A 388 -6.19 -29.52 -22.63
CA ILE A 388 -6.25 -28.13 -22.14
C ILE A 388 -7.00 -27.26 -23.16
N THR A 389 -7.96 -26.48 -22.66
CA THR A 389 -8.84 -25.63 -23.46
C THR A 389 -8.61 -24.14 -23.24
N ALA A 390 -8.06 -23.74 -22.08
CA ALA A 390 -7.70 -22.35 -21.82
C ALA A 390 -6.62 -22.26 -20.73
N SER A 391 -5.88 -21.16 -20.73
CA SER A 391 -4.91 -20.80 -19.70
C SER A 391 -4.99 -19.30 -19.42
N SER A 392 -4.89 -18.91 -18.16
CA SER A 392 -4.91 -17.52 -17.71
C SER A 392 -4.00 -17.33 -16.50
N PHE A 393 -3.56 -16.10 -16.26
CA PHE A 393 -2.92 -15.75 -15.00
C PHE A 393 -3.96 -15.61 -13.87
N PHE A 394 -3.55 -15.99 -12.66
CA PHE A 394 -4.35 -15.84 -11.44
C PHE A 394 -3.43 -15.71 -10.22
N ASP A 395 -3.76 -14.88 -9.25
CA ASP A 395 -2.98 -14.71 -8.00
C ASP A 395 -3.61 -15.58 -6.89
N LEU A 396 -3.14 -16.82 -6.75
CA LEU A 396 -3.64 -17.72 -5.71
C LEU A 396 -3.10 -17.27 -4.35
N LYS A 397 -3.92 -17.41 -3.29
CA LYS A 397 -3.64 -16.89 -1.93
C LYS A 397 -3.44 -15.38 -1.87
N GLU A 398 -3.64 -14.69 -3.00
CA GLU A 398 -3.56 -13.24 -3.04
C GLU A 398 -2.15 -12.74 -2.61
N ASP A 399 -1.09 -13.51 -2.87
CA ASP A 399 0.26 -13.25 -2.36
C ASP A 399 1.11 -12.32 -3.25
N GLY A 400 0.57 -11.92 -4.41
CA GLY A 400 1.21 -11.02 -5.36
C GLY A 400 2.06 -11.73 -6.42
N ASN A 401 2.12 -13.06 -6.40
CA ASN A 401 2.72 -13.86 -7.46
C ASN A 401 1.62 -14.44 -8.37
N LEU A 402 1.80 -14.29 -9.67
CA LEU A 402 0.87 -14.90 -10.63
C LEU A 402 1.20 -16.38 -10.83
N ASP A 403 0.19 -17.19 -10.57
CA ASP A 403 0.06 -18.59 -10.94
C ASP A 403 -0.67 -18.75 -12.28
N VAL A 404 -0.73 -19.99 -12.77
CA VAL A 404 -1.46 -20.31 -14.00
C VAL A 404 -2.73 -21.07 -13.66
N LEU A 405 -3.87 -20.47 -13.99
CA LEU A 405 -5.17 -21.13 -14.02
C LEU A 405 -5.30 -21.90 -15.33
N VAL A 406 -5.65 -23.18 -15.24
CA VAL A 406 -5.77 -24.08 -16.39
C VAL A 406 -7.18 -24.66 -16.45
N GLU A 407 -7.78 -24.59 -17.63
CA GLU A 407 -8.99 -25.31 -17.93
C GLU A 407 -8.73 -26.47 -18.87
N TYR A 408 -9.34 -27.62 -18.58
CA TYR A 408 -9.11 -28.81 -19.38
C TYR A 408 -10.30 -29.75 -19.37
N LYS A 409 -10.33 -30.63 -20.37
CA LYS A 409 -11.19 -31.82 -20.37
C LYS A 409 -10.35 -33.02 -19.97
N ASP A 410 -10.81 -33.74 -18.94
CA ASP A 410 -10.18 -34.98 -18.48
C ASP A 410 -10.11 -36.03 -19.62
N LYS A 411 -9.22 -37.02 -19.50
CA LYS A 411 -9.01 -38.16 -20.41
C LYS A 411 -10.29 -38.89 -20.77
N HIS A 412 -11.24 -38.95 -19.84
CA HIS A 412 -12.52 -39.63 -20.02
C HIS A 412 -13.59 -38.74 -20.69
N GLY A 413 -13.29 -37.45 -20.92
CA GLY A 413 -14.18 -36.50 -21.59
C GLY A 413 -15.44 -36.14 -20.81
N ALA A 414 -15.52 -36.47 -19.51
CA ALA A 414 -16.75 -36.42 -18.72
C ALA A 414 -17.18 -35.00 -18.27
N GLY A 415 -16.33 -33.98 -18.46
CA GLY A 415 -16.65 -32.59 -18.15
C GLY A 415 -15.43 -31.67 -18.27
N THR A 416 -15.66 -30.35 -18.30
CA THR A 416 -14.61 -29.34 -18.14
C THR A 416 -14.21 -29.27 -16.67
N MET A 417 -12.92 -29.17 -16.41
CA MET A 417 -12.33 -29.01 -15.08
C MET A 417 -11.38 -27.82 -15.07
N VAL A 418 -11.16 -27.29 -13.87
CA VAL A 418 -10.32 -26.14 -13.59
C VAL A 418 -9.31 -26.57 -12.53
N ASP A 419 -8.04 -26.27 -12.76
CA ASP A 419 -6.96 -26.57 -11.82
C ASP A 419 -5.86 -25.52 -11.97
N PHE A 420 -4.87 -25.53 -11.09
CA PHE A 420 -3.84 -24.49 -10.98
C PHE A 420 -2.44 -25.09 -11.12
N ILE A 421 -1.55 -24.34 -11.75
CA ILE A 421 -0.11 -24.57 -11.71
C ILE A 421 0.50 -23.49 -10.83
N LYS A 422 0.87 -23.88 -9.61
CA LYS A 422 1.59 -23.01 -8.67
C LYS A 422 2.98 -22.64 -9.22
N CYS A 423 3.32 -21.37 -9.13
CA CYS A 423 4.55 -20.78 -9.64
C CYS A 423 5.26 -19.97 -8.54
N ASP A 424 5.50 -20.59 -7.37
CA ASP A 424 5.96 -19.91 -6.14
C ASP A 424 7.40 -19.34 -6.21
N ASP A 425 8.27 -19.79 -7.12
CA ASP A 425 9.68 -19.34 -7.20
C ASP A 425 9.91 -18.30 -8.31
N LYS A 426 9.87 -17.01 -7.95
CA LYS A 426 10.24 -15.88 -8.82
C LYS A 426 11.61 -15.27 -8.48
N GLY A 427 12.33 -15.85 -7.51
CA GLY A 427 13.53 -15.25 -6.92
C GLY A 427 13.24 -13.98 -6.10
N ASP A 428 14.28 -13.15 -5.90
CA ASP A 428 14.21 -11.94 -5.06
C ASP A 428 13.53 -10.74 -5.76
N THR A 429 12.37 -10.94 -6.38
CA THR A 429 11.58 -9.86 -6.99
C THR A 429 10.56 -9.28 -6.01
N THR A 430 10.17 -8.04 -6.23
CA THR A 430 9.20 -7.33 -5.40
C THR A 430 8.02 -6.85 -6.24
N PHE A 431 6.85 -6.71 -5.61
CA PHE A 431 5.62 -6.28 -6.30
C PHE A 431 4.92 -5.15 -5.55
N LEU A 432 4.01 -4.47 -6.24
CA LEU A 432 2.97 -3.64 -5.64
C LEU A 432 1.63 -4.04 -6.24
N LYS A 433 0.73 -4.53 -5.40
CA LYS A 433 -0.63 -4.87 -5.81
C LYS A 433 -1.57 -3.74 -5.42
N VAL A 434 -2.34 -3.20 -6.37
CA VAL A 434 -3.27 -2.09 -6.12
C VAL A 434 -4.67 -2.50 -6.54
N GLN A 435 -5.65 -2.27 -5.68
CA GLN A 435 -7.05 -2.50 -5.98
C GLN A 435 -7.84 -1.23 -5.71
N VAL A 436 -8.52 -0.73 -6.74
CA VAL A 436 -9.38 0.46 -6.66
C VAL A 436 -10.83 0.00 -6.63
N PHE A 437 -11.53 0.30 -5.55
CA PHE A 437 -12.96 -0.03 -5.40
C PHE A 437 -13.85 1.13 -5.80
N SER A 438 -15.10 0.83 -6.17
CA SER A 438 -16.10 1.86 -6.47
C SER A 438 -16.34 2.78 -5.28
N ASN A 439 -16.71 4.03 -5.55
CA ASN A 439 -17.03 5.01 -4.50
C ASN A 439 -18.45 4.84 -3.94
N VAL A 440 -19.15 3.75 -4.22
CA VAL A 440 -20.54 3.53 -3.76
C VAL A 440 -20.65 3.49 -2.24
N CYS A 441 -19.61 2.99 -1.57
CA CYS A 441 -19.55 2.88 -0.13
C CYS A 441 -18.16 3.19 0.41
N SER A 442 -18.03 4.32 1.10
CA SER A 442 -16.79 4.73 1.76
C SER A 442 -16.68 4.21 3.21
N TYR A 443 -17.80 4.09 3.95
CA TYR A 443 -17.81 3.66 5.36
C TYR A 443 -18.97 2.70 5.64
N ASP A 444 -18.70 1.61 6.37
CA ASP A 444 -19.68 0.63 6.85
C ASP A 444 -20.52 -0.04 5.73
N CYS A 445 -19.84 -0.82 4.88
CA CYS A 445 -20.46 -1.41 3.70
C CYS A 445 -21.29 -2.65 4.03
N PRO A 446 -22.51 -2.82 3.47
CA PRO A 446 -23.34 -3.99 3.72
C PRO A 446 -22.57 -5.29 3.47
N GLY A 447 -22.60 -6.21 4.44
CA GLY A 447 -21.93 -7.51 4.34
C GLY A 447 -20.42 -7.50 4.58
N THR A 448 -19.80 -6.36 4.88
CA THR A 448 -18.39 -6.28 5.29
C THR A 448 -18.25 -6.43 6.81
N PRO A 449 -17.21 -7.10 7.33
CA PRO A 449 -16.89 -7.05 8.75
C PRO A 449 -16.73 -5.60 9.21
N THR A 450 -17.18 -5.26 10.42
CA THR A 450 -17.11 -3.87 10.95
C THR A 450 -15.67 -3.32 11.06
N SER A 451 -14.65 -4.19 10.98
CA SER A 451 -13.23 -3.84 10.89
C SER A 451 -12.73 -3.46 9.49
N ASP A 452 -13.50 -3.76 8.44
CA ASP A 452 -13.09 -3.71 7.03
C ASP A 452 -14.01 -2.80 6.20
N SER A 453 -14.08 -1.51 6.60
CA SER A 453 -14.79 -0.48 5.82
C SER A 453 -14.17 -0.29 4.42
N GLY A 454 -14.94 -0.08 3.36
CA GLY A 454 -14.40 0.26 2.03
C GLY A 454 -13.90 -0.92 1.18
N SER A 455 -14.27 -2.17 1.46
CA SER A 455 -14.14 -3.28 0.51
C SER A 455 -15.39 -3.35 -0.38
N GLY A 456 -15.36 -2.62 -1.50
CA GLY A 456 -16.40 -2.61 -2.52
C GLY A 456 -16.08 -3.55 -3.68
N ILE A 457 -16.64 -3.25 -4.86
CA ILE A 457 -16.36 -3.98 -6.11
C ILE A 457 -15.31 -3.23 -6.92
N SER A 458 -14.44 -4.00 -7.59
CA SER A 458 -13.37 -3.46 -8.44
C SER A 458 -13.94 -2.47 -9.46
N TRP A 459 -13.45 -1.22 -9.43
CA TRP A 459 -13.94 -0.18 -10.32
C TRP A 459 -13.28 -0.29 -11.69
N CYS A 460 -14.03 -0.81 -12.66
CA CYS A 460 -13.56 -0.90 -14.04
C CYS A 460 -13.26 0.49 -14.60
N GLY A 461 -12.12 0.66 -15.28
CA GLY A 461 -11.62 1.93 -15.81
C GLY A 461 -10.84 2.78 -14.82
N ALA A 462 -10.65 2.34 -13.57
CA ALA A 462 -9.69 2.96 -12.67
C ALA A 462 -8.26 2.64 -13.12
N CYS A 463 -7.42 3.67 -13.23
CA CYS A 463 -6.04 3.57 -13.72
C CYS A 463 -5.07 4.06 -12.66
N VAL A 464 -3.92 3.39 -12.57
CA VAL A 464 -2.87 3.72 -11.60
C VAL A 464 -1.54 3.72 -12.32
N SER A 465 -0.69 4.69 -12.01
CA SER A 465 0.70 4.71 -12.45
C SER A 465 1.64 4.85 -11.26
N TYR A 466 2.85 4.31 -11.40
CA TYR A 466 3.88 4.42 -10.38
C TYR A 466 5.19 4.95 -10.96
N SER A 467 5.99 5.57 -10.09
CA SER A 467 7.37 5.97 -10.36
C SER A 467 8.26 5.66 -9.17
N MET A 468 9.43 5.06 -9.43
CA MET A 468 10.42 4.74 -8.42
C MET A 468 11.84 4.79 -8.98
N ASP A 469 12.83 4.89 -8.08
CA ASP A 469 14.23 4.66 -8.44
C ASP A 469 14.63 3.23 -8.08
N THR A 470 15.24 2.53 -9.02
CA THR A 470 15.81 1.19 -8.78
C THR A 470 17.04 1.28 -7.87
N SER A 471 17.50 0.14 -7.32
CA SER A 471 18.73 0.10 -6.50
C SER A 471 19.99 0.57 -7.24
N PHE A 472 19.97 0.58 -8.57
CA PHE A 472 21.05 1.10 -9.42
C PHE A 472 20.88 2.58 -9.79
N GLY A 473 19.84 3.25 -9.28
CA GLY A 473 19.54 4.66 -9.54
C GLY A 473 18.88 4.93 -10.90
N ALA A 474 18.47 3.89 -11.64
CA ALA A 474 17.68 4.06 -12.85
C ALA A 474 16.19 4.23 -12.49
N PRO A 475 15.47 5.18 -13.12
CA PRO A 475 14.04 5.33 -12.90
C PRO A 475 13.28 4.13 -13.47
N LYS A 476 12.18 3.78 -12.82
CA LYS A 476 11.26 2.74 -13.27
C LYS A 476 9.83 3.20 -13.07
N THR A 477 9.03 3.02 -14.11
CA THR A 477 7.67 3.53 -14.22
C THR A 477 6.79 2.52 -14.92
N ALA A 478 5.50 2.52 -14.59
CA ALA A 478 4.48 1.82 -15.38
C ALA A 478 3.09 2.41 -15.11
N VAL A 479 2.14 2.17 -16.01
CA VAL A 479 0.70 2.45 -15.83
C VAL A 479 -0.15 1.21 -16.12
N GLN A 480 -1.22 1.01 -15.37
CA GLN A 480 -2.18 -0.08 -15.58
C GLN A 480 -3.61 0.34 -15.19
N CYS A 481 -4.62 -0.26 -15.83
CA CYS A 481 -6.03 0.00 -15.56
C CYS A 481 -6.79 -1.29 -15.24
N GLN A 482 -7.85 -1.19 -14.42
CA GLN A 482 -8.72 -2.33 -14.09
C GLN A 482 -9.74 -2.50 -15.22
N ILE A 483 -9.58 -3.53 -16.04
CA ILE A 483 -10.36 -3.71 -17.28
C ILE A 483 -11.53 -4.68 -17.06
N PRO A 484 -12.70 -4.45 -17.69
CA PRO A 484 -13.83 -5.37 -17.62
C PRO A 484 -13.50 -6.79 -18.14
N GLN A 485 -14.08 -7.82 -17.50
CA GLN A 485 -13.88 -9.23 -17.89
C GLN A 485 -14.89 -9.75 -18.94
N THR A 486 -15.91 -8.96 -19.25
CA THR A 486 -17.20 -9.43 -19.78
C THR A 486 -17.20 -9.73 -21.27
N THR A 487 -16.32 -9.07 -22.03
CA THR A 487 -16.29 -9.18 -23.50
C THR A 487 -15.39 -10.34 -23.91
N TYR A 488 -15.98 -11.41 -24.46
CA TYR A 488 -15.25 -12.56 -25.03
C TYR A 488 -14.26 -13.28 -24.09
N ARG A 489 -14.52 -13.24 -22.78
CA ARG A 489 -13.79 -14.00 -21.74
C ARG A 489 -12.27 -13.74 -21.75
N THR A 490 -11.92 -12.46 -21.76
CA THR A 490 -10.53 -11.98 -21.61
C THR A 490 -9.94 -12.32 -20.24
N LEU A 491 -10.78 -12.43 -19.20
CA LEU A 491 -10.40 -12.86 -17.84
C LEU A 491 -9.31 -11.97 -17.20
N HIS A 492 -9.47 -10.65 -17.30
CA HIS A 492 -8.62 -9.69 -16.58
C HIS A 492 -8.77 -9.82 -15.05
N SER A 493 -7.68 -9.59 -14.32
CA SER A 493 -7.69 -9.57 -12.86
C SER A 493 -8.51 -8.39 -12.31
N PRO A 494 -9.20 -8.55 -11.17
CA PRO A 494 -9.96 -7.47 -10.53
C PRO A 494 -9.05 -6.47 -9.77
N PHE A 495 -7.75 -6.52 -10.00
CA PHE A 495 -6.69 -5.73 -9.36
C PHE A 495 -5.57 -5.44 -10.36
N LEU A 496 -4.73 -4.48 -10.01
CA LEU A 496 -3.51 -4.09 -10.72
C LEU A 496 -2.31 -4.72 -10.02
N LEU A 497 -1.37 -5.26 -10.78
CA LEU A 497 -0.14 -5.87 -10.25
C LEU A 497 1.07 -5.29 -10.96
N PHE A 498 1.86 -4.52 -10.21
CA PHE A 498 3.09 -3.91 -10.69
C PHE A 498 4.30 -4.72 -10.24
N GLY A 499 5.14 -5.07 -11.21
CA GLY A 499 6.42 -5.72 -10.98
C GLY A 499 7.49 -4.68 -10.67
N LEU A 500 7.99 -4.63 -9.44
CA LEU A 500 9.00 -3.65 -9.03
C LEU A 500 10.43 -4.15 -9.29
N GLY A 501 10.58 -5.42 -9.68
CA GLY A 501 11.86 -6.08 -9.92
C GLY A 501 12.63 -6.30 -8.62
N ARG A 502 13.95 -6.43 -8.74
CA ARG A 502 14.86 -6.69 -7.60
C ARG A 502 15.28 -5.43 -6.86
N SER A 503 14.34 -4.52 -6.63
CA SER A 503 14.59 -3.24 -5.98
C SER A 503 13.77 -3.10 -4.70
N PRO A 504 14.38 -3.19 -3.50
CA PRO A 504 13.67 -3.00 -2.24
C PRO A 504 13.37 -1.52 -1.93
N ASN A 505 13.61 -0.62 -2.87
CA ASN A 505 13.36 0.81 -2.70
C ASN A 505 11.85 1.09 -2.63
N PHE A 506 11.47 2.12 -1.89
CA PHE A 506 10.10 2.62 -1.89
C PHE A 506 9.66 3.07 -3.28
N VAL A 507 8.38 2.86 -3.59
CA VAL A 507 7.75 3.55 -4.71
C VAL A 507 7.63 5.02 -4.33
N ASN A 508 8.30 5.88 -5.10
CA ASN A 508 8.41 7.31 -4.80
C ASN A 508 7.04 8.00 -4.89
N GLU A 509 6.33 7.72 -5.97
CA GLU A 509 5.02 8.30 -6.28
C GLU A 509 4.11 7.26 -6.92
N LEU A 510 2.86 7.22 -6.47
CA LEU A 510 1.78 6.41 -7.01
C LEU A 510 0.63 7.36 -7.34
N LEU A 511 0.30 7.51 -8.62
CA LEU A 511 -0.81 8.33 -9.09
C LEU A 511 -2.02 7.42 -9.34
N LEU A 512 -3.17 7.82 -8.80
CA LEU A 512 -4.41 7.08 -8.78
C LEU A 512 -5.46 7.89 -9.54
N GLY A 513 -6.18 7.26 -10.47
CA GLY A 513 -7.31 7.84 -11.18
C GLY A 513 -8.53 6.92 -11.15
N SER A 514 -9.71 7.52 -11.08
CA SER A 514 -10.99 6.81 -11.21
C SER A 514 -11.70 7.20 -12.51
N PRO A 515 -12.70 6.42 -12.96
CA PRO A 515 -13.64 6.87 -13.97
C PRO A 515 -14.18 8.27 -13.63
N ARG A 516 -14.35 9.10 -14.67
CA ARG A 516 -14.67 10.51 -14.51
C ARG A 516 -16.08 10.68 -13.93
N ASP A 517 -16.23 11.46 -12.88
CA ASP A 517 -17.54 11.96 -12.40
C ASP A 517 -17.98 13.16 -13.27
N PRO A 518 -19.20 13.15 -13.87
CA PRO A 518 -19.71 14.23 -14.70
C PRO A 518 -19.85 15.52 -13.92
N ASP A 519 -20.22 15.44 -12.65
CA ASP A 519 -20.52 16.62 -11.85
C ASP A 519 -19.24 17.35 -11.43
N ARG A 520 -18.07 16.74 -11.65
CA ARG A 520 -16.75 17.30 -11.37
C ARG A 520 -16.10 17.90 -12.61
N LYS A 521 -15.53 19.10 -12.43
CA LYS A 521 -14.80 19.80 -13.51
C LYS A 521 -13.48 19.11 -13.86
N ASP A 522 -12.75 18.69 -12.83
CA ASP A 522 -11.43 18.07 -12.96
C ASP A 522 -11.51 16.54 -12.85
N ASN A 523 -10.50 15.85 -13.40
CA ASN A 523 -10.38 14.39 -13.26
C ASN A 523 -10.19 14.04 -11.78
N GLN A 524 -10.83 12.96 -11.34
CA GLN A 524 -10.71 12.48 -9.98
C GLN A 524 -9.40 11.71 -9.82
N GLN A 525 -8.38 12.43 -9.37
CA GLN A 525 -7.03 11.92 -9.17
C GLN A 525 -6.56 12.07 -7.72
N HIS A 526 -5.65 11.21 -7.31
CA HIS A 526 -4.94 11.30 -6.04
C HIS A 526 -3.51 10.79 -6.19
N PHE A 527 -2.63 11.18 -5.28
CA PHE A 527 -1.27 10.67 -5.26
C PHE A 527 -0.89 10.21 -3.86
N LEU A 528 -0.14 9.11 -3.80
CA LEU A 528 0.48 8.61 -2.59
C LEU A 528 2.00 8.57 -2.79
N LYS A 529 2.75 8.74 -1.70
CA LYS A 529 4.22 8.78 -1.74
C LYS A 529 4.80 7.76 -0.78
N GLN A 530 5.99 7.27 -1.11
CA GLN A 530 6.78 6.37 -0.27
C GLN A 530 6.04 5.06 0.07
N ILE A 531 5.49 4.38 -0.94
CA ILE A 531 4.82 3.10 -0.75
C ILE A 531 5.85 1.98 -0.63
N VAL A 532 5.65 1.10 0.34
CA VAL A 532 6.53 -0.04 0.63
C VAL A 532 6.31 -1.14 -0.42
N PRO A 533 7.36 -1.73 -1.02
CA PRO A 533 7.24 -2.93 -1.84
C PRO A 533 6.64 -4.13 -1.08
N ASN A 534 6.20 -5.16 -1.81
CA ASN A 534 5.55 -6.37 -1.30
C ASN A 534 4.32 -6.05 -0.44
N SER A 535 3.52 -5.11 -0.94
CA SER A 535 2.33 -4.64 -0.27
C SER A 535 1.12 -4.68 -1.20
N ARG A 536 -0.03 -4.72 -0.55
CA ARG A 536 -1.36 -4.74 -1.15
C ARG A 536 -2.03 -3.45 -0.75
N LEU A 537 -2.28 -2.56 -1.70
CA LEU A 537 -2.86 -1.26 -1.48
C LEU A 537 -4.31 -1.27 -1.95
N ILE A 538 -5.23 -1.02 -1.02
CA ILE A 538 -6.64 -0.80 -1.32
C ILE A 538 -6.91 0.70 -1.35
N VAL A 539 -7.59 1.16 -2.39
CA VAL A 539 -7.93 2.57 -2.60
C VAL A 539 -9.42 2.70 -2.87
N VAL A 540 -10.06 3.65 -2.20
CA VAL A 540 -11.46 4.02 -2.44
C VAL A 540 -11.50 5.51 -2.78
N PRO A 541 -11.88 5.89 -4.01
CA PRO A 541 -12.08 7.28 -4.37
C PRO A 541 -13.26 7.88 -3.59
N PRO A 542 -13.30 9.20 -3.34
CA PRO A 542 -14.39 9.82 -2.61
C PRO A 542 -15.74 9.67 -3.34
N GLU A 543 -16.79 9.52 -2.54
CA GLU A 543 -18.19 9.72 -2.95
C GLU A 543 -18.39 11.12 -3.54
N ARG A 544 -19.41 11.31 -4.40
CA ARG A 544 -19.65 12.59 -5.10
C ARG A 544 -19.65 13.81 -4.17
N ASN A 545 -20.19 13.65 -2.96
CA ASN A 545 -20.31 14.72 -1.95
C ASN A 545 -19.12 14.81 -0.97
N GLU A 546 -18.16 13.90 -1.06
CA GLU A 546 -16.98 13.86 -0.20
C GLU A 546 -15.71 14.29 -0.94
N SER A 547 -14.68 14.66 -0.17
CA SER A 547 -13.41 15.17 -0.72
C SER A 547 -12.20 14.29 -0.39
N HIS A 548 -12.38 13.23 0.40
CA HIS A 548 -11.27 12.43 0.92
C HIS A 548 -11.19 11.06 0.27
N TRP A 549 -10.04 10.78 -0.33
CA TRP A 549 -9.66 9.44 -0.76
C TRP A 549 -9.32 8.59 0.47
N GLN A 550 -9.73 7.32 0.44
CA GLN A 550 -9.27 6.34 1.43
C GLN A 550 -8.18 5.48 0.81
N SER A 551 -7.13 5.22 1.58
CA SER A 551 -6.09 4.28 1.20
C SER A 551 -5.72 3.41 2.39
N ARG A 552 -5.52 2.11 2.15
CA ARG A 552 -5.11 1.14 3.16
C ARG A 552 -4.02 0.25 2.61
N LEU A 553 -2.90 0.22 3.33
CA LEU A 553 -1.74 -0.57 2.97
C LEU A 553 -1.72 -1.83 3.83
N TYR A 554 -1.82 -2.98 3.19
CA TYR A 554 -1.61 -4.30 3.78
C TYR A 554 -0.21 -4.76 3.43
N LEU A 555 0.57 -5.11 4.45
CA LEU A 555 1.90 -5.67 4.26
C LEU A 555 1.77 -7.19 4.23
N THR A 556 2.28 -7.82 3.19
CA THR A 556 2.36 -9.28 3.14
C THR A 556 3.56 -9.69 3.99
N PRO A 557 3.39 -10.28 5.19
CA PRO A 557 4.52 -10.62 6.04
C PRO A 557 5.28 -11.77 5.39
N SER A 558 6.52 -11.52 4.97
CA SER A 558 7.40 -12.62 4.54
C SER A 558 7.60 -13.58 5.72
N THR A 559 7.47 -14.89 5.46
CA THR A 559 7.74 -15.96 6.45
C THR A 559 9.16 -15.86 7.03
N LEU A 560 10.08 -15.25 6.29
CA LEU A 560 11.44 -14.95 6.72
C LEU A 560 11.50 -13.91 7.85
N ILE A 561 10.51 -13.03 7.99
CA ILE A 561 10.50 -12.01 9.06
C ILE A 561 10.40 -12.69 10.42
N ILE A 562 9.53 -13.70 10.57
CA ILE A 562 9.37 -14.43 11.82
C ILE A 562 10.63 -15.24 12.13
N GLN A 563 11.21 -15.91 11.13
CA GLN A 563 12.46 -16.65 11.29
C GLN A 563 13.64 -15.72 11.65
N SER A 564 13.75 -14.58 11.00
CA SER A 564 14.79 -13.57 11.27
C SER A 564 14.63 -12.96 12.66
N LEU A 565 13.39 -12.67 13.08
CA LEU A 565 13.09 -12.19 14.42
C LEU A 565 13.49 -13.23 15.49
N LEU A 566 13.19 -14.51 15.27
CA LEU A 566 13.60 -15.59 16.16
C LEU A 566 15.12 -15.70 16.26
N VAL A 567 15.83 -15.62 15.12
CA VAL A 567 17.31 -15.61 15.10
C VAL A 567 17.84 -14.39 15.87
N GLN A 568 17.29 -13.20 15.63
CA GLN A 568 17.74 -11.98 16.30
C GLN A 568 17.48 -12.01 17.80
N VAL A 569 16.32 -12.50 18.24
CA VAL A 569 16.02 -12.72 19.67
C VAL A 569 17.03 -13.71 20.27
N THR A 570 17.33 -14.79 19.57
CA THR A 570 18.30 -15.81 20.03
C THR A 570 19.70 -15.22 20.18
N VAL A 571 20.17 -14.44 19.20
CA VAL A 571 21.48 -13.75 19.26
C VAL A 571 21.51 -12.75 20.42
N CYS A 572 20.45 -11.97 20.61
CA CYS A 572 20.33 -11.03 21.73
C CYS A 572 20.41 -11.75 23.09
N LEU A 573 19.74 -12.91 23.24
CA LEU A 573 19.79 -13.70 24.47
C LEU A 573 21.19 -14.27 24.75
N ILE A 574 21.90 -14.74 23.71
CA ILE A 574 23.28 -15.23 23.83
C ILE A 574 24.22 -14.09 24.26
N LEU A 575 24.12 -12.92 23.63
CA LEU A 575 24.92 -11.75 23.98
C LEU A 575 24.64 -11.29 25.41
N LEU A 576 23.38 -11.26 25.82
CA LEU A 576 22.98 -10.90 27.18
C LEU A 576 23.52 -11.92 28.20
N GLY A 577 23.46 -13.22 27.90
CA GLY A 577 24.07 -14.27 28.72
C GLY A 577 25.59 -14.11 28.87
N LEU A 578 26.28 -13.75 27.78
CA LEU A 578 27.71 -13.46 27.79
C LEU A 578 28.05 -12.25 28.66
N VAL A 579 27.30 -11.14 28.51
CA VAL A 579 27.45 -9.94 29.33
C VAL A 579 27.22 -10.24 30.81
N VAL A 580 26.16 -10.97 31.14
CA VAL A 580 25.87 -11.40 32.52
C VAL A 580 26.99 -12.29 33.06
N GLY A 581 27.48 -13.26 32.27
CA GLY A 581 28.58 -14.14 32.65
C GLY A 581 29.89 -13.39 32.90
N LEU A 582 30.23 -12.44 32.03
CA LEU A 582 31.39 -11.56 32.19
C LEU A 582 31.25 -10.66 33.43
N HIS A 583 30.08 -10.04 33.63
CA HIS A 583 29.81 -9.19 34.79
C HIS A 583 29.87 -9.97 36.11
N MET A 584 29.37 -11.22 36.13
CA MET A 584 29.51 -12.10 37.29
C MET A 584 30.97 -12.47 37.56
N ARG A 585 31.77 -12.66 36.52
CA ARG A 585 33.21 -12.97 36.64
C ARG A 585 33.99 -11.75 37.14
N GLU A 586 33.69 -10.57 36.62
CA GLU A 586 34.25 -9.29 37.05
C GLU A 586 33.92 -9.02 38.53
N ARG A 587 32.65 -9.13 38.94
CA ARG A 587 32.27 -9.02 40.35
C ARG A 587 32.97 -10.03 41.26
N ARG A 588 33.27 -11.24 40.77
CA ARG A 588 34.06 -12.22 41.52
C ARG A 588 35.54 -11.82 41.63
N HIS A 589 36.09 -11.16 40.61
CA HIS A 589 37.46 -10.63 40.61
C HIS A 589 37.59 -9.43 41.55
N ASP A 590 36.67 -8.47 41.48
CA ASP A 590 36.64 -7.30 42.37
C ASP A 590 36.52 -7.70 43.85
N ARG A 591 35.73 -8.73 44.16
CA ARG A 591 35.63 -9.26 45.53
C ARG A 591 36.97 -9.79 46.04
N ARG A 592 37.78 -10.41 45.18
CA ARG A 592 39.13 -10.88 45.52
C ARG A 592 40.12 -9.73 45.68
N GLU A 593 40.06 -8.73 44.81
CA GLU A 593 40.91 -7.53 44.91
C GLU A 593 40.59 -6.70 46.16
N ARG A 594 39.31 -6.50 46.51
CA ARG A 594 38.90 -5.82 47.74
C ARG A 594 39.39 -6.56 49.00
N GLN A 595 39.37 -7.89 48.99
CA GLN A 595 39.98 -8.70 50.06
C GLN A 595 41.50 -8.55 50.12
N SER A 596 42.17 -8.31 49.00
CA SER A 596 43.63 -8.05 49.00
C SER A 596 43.98 -6.62 49.43
N GLN A 597 43.14 -5.63 49.13
CA GLN A 597 43.34 -4.22 49.51
C GLN A 597 42.99 -3.94 50.98
N SER A 598 42.08 -4.72 51.60
CA SER A 598 41.76 -4.57 53.04
C SER A 598 42.92 -4.93 53.98
N HIS A 599 44.01 -5.51 53.46
CA HIS A 599 45.26 -5.74 54.22
C HIS A 599 46.28 -4.60 54.13
N ARG A 600 45.96 -3.50 53.42
CA ARG A 600 46.76 -2.28 53.41
C ARG A 600 46.00 -1.16 54.12
N PHE A 601 46.21 -1.03 55.43
CA PHE A 601 45.99 0.24 56.12
C PHE A 601 47.34 0.92 56.33
N HIS A 602 47.48 2.16 55.85
CA HIS A 602 47.76 3.31 56.71
C HIS A 602 47.81 4.66 55.96
N PHE A 603 47.21 5.65 56.63
CA PHE A 603 47.51 7.08 56.68
C PHE A 603 47.66 7.88 55.38
N ASP A 604 46.64 8.70 55.10
CA ASP A 604 46.85 10.15 55.09
C ASP A 604 45.54 10.87 55.41
N ALA A 605 45.58 11.66 56.49
CA ALA A 605 44.59 12.67 56.82
C ALA A 605 45.34 14.01 56.92
N ILE A 606 44.72 15.05 56.33
CA ILE A 606 44.74 16.48 56.69
C ILE A 606 45.19 17.46 55.58
N SER A 607 44.21 18.31 55.22
CA SER A 607 44.24 19.70 54.70
C SER A 607 44.44 19.99 53.19
N PRO A 608 43.89 21.11 52.64
CA PRO A 608 42.76 21.95 53.09
C PRO A 608 41.72 22.26 51.97
N LEU A 609 40.54 22.74 52.37
CA LEU A 609 39.55 23.55 51.63
C LEU A 609 39.82 23.78 50.13
N ILE A 610 39.29 22.90 49.27
CA ILE A 610 39.04 23.22 47.86
C ILE A 610 37.65 23.86 47.82
N ALA A 611 37.58 25.12 47.42
CA ALA A 611 36.31 25.79 47.14
C ALA A 611 35.50 24.94 46.15
N MET A 612 34.32 24.47 46.57
CA MET A 612 33.49 23.63 45.71
C MET A 612 33.01 24.46 44.51
N SER A 613 33.36 24.02 43.30
CA SER A 613 32.82 24.55 42.05
C SER A 613 31.31 24.35 42.00
N ARG A 614 30.54 25.33 41.52
CA ARG A 614 29.07 25.23 41.40
C ARG A 614 28.66 24.17 40.39
N ARG A 615 27.53 23.51 40.65
CA ARG A 615 26.87 22.58 39.71
C ARG A 615 25.55 23.16 39.21
N LEU A 616 25.31 23.01 37.91
CA LEU A 616 24.05 23.34 37.26
C LEU A 616 23.26 22.06 37.00
N TYR A 617 22.03 22.02 37.48
CA TYR A 617 21.07 20.96 37.19
C TYR A 617 19.99 21.51 36.25
N VAL A 618 19.78 20.85 35.12
CA VAL A 618 18.84 21.30 34.09
C VAL A 618 17.80 20.20 33.88
N VAL A 619 16.57 20.48 34.29
CA VAL A 619 15.47 19.52 34.40
C VAL A 619 14.42 19.79 33.33
N ARG A 620 14.02 18.77 32.55
CA ARG A 620 12.84 18.87 31.67
C ARG A 620 11.58 18.63 32.48
N HIS A 621 10.51 19.37 32.18
CA HIS A 621 9.18 19.04 32.73
C HIS A 621 8.81 17.56 32.54
N ALA A 622 7.96 17.06 33.43
CA ALA A 622 7.43 15.70 33.36
C ALA A 622 6.31 15.55 32.30
N GLU A 623 5.76 14.34 32.15
CA GLU A 623 4.72 14.04 31.15
C GLU A 623 3.50 14.97 31.27
N ARG A 624 3.06 15.48 30.12
CA ARG A 624 1.93 16.42 29.99
C ARG A 624 0.59 15.69 29.93
N GLU A 625 -0.50 16.32 30.36
CA GLU A 625 -1.84 15.72 30.23
C GLU A 625 -2.24 15.52 28.75
N ASP A 626 -1.93 16.49 27.89
CA ASP A 626 -2.26 16.41 26.47
C ASP A 626 -1.48 15.33 25.69
N ASN A 627 -0.42 14.80 26.28
CA ASN A 627 0.35 13.70 25.72
C ASN A 627 -0.41 12.37 25.77
N ILE A 628 -1.42 12.25 26.63
CA ILE A 628 -2.19 11.01 26.86
C ILE A 628 -3.70 11.21 26.69
N ASN A 629 -4.19 12.45 26.69
CA ASN A 629 -5.61 12.76 26.65
C ASN A 629 -5.93 13.85 25.61
N HIS A 630 -6.46 13.45 24.45
CA HIS A 630 -6.86 14.38 23.39
C HIS A 630 -7.99 15.35 23.82
N ASN A 631 -8.75 15.04 24.87
CA ASN A 631 -9.85 15.87 25.39
C ASN A 631 -9.47 16.66 26.66
N TRP A 632 -8.17 16.83 26.96
CA TRP A 632 -7.69 17.43 28.21
C TRP A 632 -8.26 18.82 28.51
N LYS A 633 -8.61 19.62 27.49
CA LYS A 633 -9.23 20.95 27.68
C LYS A 633 -10.61 20.89 28.35
N LYS A 634 -11.34 19.76 28.27
CA LYS A 634 -12.59 19.58 29.03
C LYS A 634 -12.32 19.51 30.53
N LYS A 635 -11.18 18.93 30.93
CA LYS A 635 -10.73 18.80 32.33
C LYS A 635 -10.10 20.09 32.84
N TYR A 636 -9.43 20.84 31.97
CA TYR A 636 -8.76 22.11 32.29
C TYR A 636 -9.29 23.28 31.45
N PRO A 637 -10.56 23.68 31.64
CA PRO A 637 -11.15 24.81 30.91
C PRO A 637 -10.41 26.11 31.28
N GLY A 638 -10.06 26.90 30.27
CA GLY A 638 -9.40 28.20 30.44
C GLY A 638 -7.88 28.20 30.23
N PHE A 639 -7.24 27.05 30.09
CA PHE A 639 -5.84 26.96 29.66
C PHE A 639 -5.73 27.18 28.14
N LYS A 640 -4.67 27.87 27.69
CA LYS A 640 -4.33 27.92 26.27
C LYS A 640 -3.74 26.59 25.78
N ASP A 641 -3.82 26.37 24.47
CA ASP A 641 -3.45 25.13 23.78
C ASP A 641 -2.02 24.65 24.06
N ASP A 642 -1.09 25.57 24.25
CA ASP A 642 0.32 25.30 24.51
C ASP A 642 0.69 25.21 26.01
N ASN A 643 -0.26 25.50 26.92
CA ASN A 643 -0.01 25.59 28.37
C ASN A 643 -0.63 24.43 29.18
N THR A 644 -0.62 23.23 28.65
CA THR A 644 -1.12 22.04 29.37
C THR A 644 -0.37 21.76 30.70
N PRO A 645 -1.07 21.29 31.77
CA PRO A 645 -0.46 20.84 33.02
C PRO A 645 0.10 19.40 32.93
N LEU A 646 0.62 18.86 34.03
CA LEU A 646 1.10 17.48 34.10
C LEU A 646 -0.03 16.44 34.09
N SER A 647 0.26 15.27 33.52
CA SER A 647 -0.54 14.06 33.69
C SER A 647 -0.34 13.45 35.09
N ASP A 648 -1.16 12.46 35.46
CA ASP A 648 -0.98 11.75 36.73
C ASP A 648 0.37 11.01 36.78
N ARG A 649 0.82 10.47 35.64
CA ARG A 649 2.16 9.91 35.50
C ARG A 649 3.23 11.00 35.58
N GLY A 650 3.00 12.17 34.99
CA GLY A 650 3.90 13.32 35.10
C GLY A 650 4.09 13.76 36.56
N ARG A 651 3.03 13.78 37.36
CA ARG A 651 3.14 14.04 38.81
C ARG A 651 3.94 12.96 39.53
N SER A 652 3.82 11.69 39.14
CA SER A 652 4.67 10.61 39.69
C SER A 652 6.13 10.78 39.29
N GLN A 653 6.43 11.17 38.06
CA GLN A 653 7.78 11.49 37.60
C GLN A 653 8.39 12.66 38.39
N ALA A 654 7.59 13.69 38.70
CA ALA A 654 8.03 14.80 39.53
C ALA A 654 8.33 14.38 40.98
N LYS A 655 7.64 13.36 41.51
CA LYS A 655 7.97 12.75 42.82
C LYS A 655 9.26 11.94 42.78
N ASP A 656 9.59 11.29 41.67
CA ASP A 656 10.90 10.64 41.51
C ASP A 656 12.02 11.69 41.49
N LEU A 657 11.76 12.90 40.95
CA LEU A 657 12.68 14.05 41.03
C LEU A 657 12.80 14.60 42.46
N LEU A 658 11.73 14.59 43.27
CA LEU A 658 11.80 14.96 44.69
C LEU A 658 12.87 14.13 45.41
N ALA A 659 12.84 12.80 45.24
CA ALA A 659 13.82 11.91 45.86
C ALA A 659 15.25 12.15 45.35
N PHE A 660 15.41 12.64 44.11
CA PHE A 660 16.72 13.02 43.58
C PHE A 660 17.26 14.32 44.18
N PHE A 661 16.39 15.30 44.44
CA PHE A 661 16.78 16.61 44.95
C PHE A 661 16.79 16.73 46.48
N GLU A 662 16.26 15.74 47.21
CA GLU A 662 16.13 15.73 48.68
C GLU A 662 17.42 16.16 49.42
N ASP A 663 18.58 15.63 49.02
CA ASP A 663 19.88 15.91 49.64
C ASP A 663 20.73 16.95 48.88
N ILE A 664 20.17 17.58 47.84
CA ILE A 664 20.90 18.56 47.02
C ILE A 664 20.63 19.96 47.57
N ASP A 665 21.69 20.63 48.05
CA ASP A 665 21.61 22.04 48.44
C ASP A 665 21.41 22.92 47.20
N ILE A 666 20.18 23.42 47.02
CA ILE A 666 19.80 24.29 45.92
C ILE A 666 20.00 25.74 46.36
N ARG A 667 20.90 26.46 45.68
CA ARG A 667 21.12 27.88 45.96
C ARG A 667 20.05 28.74 45.31
N ASN A 668 19.78 28.51 44.03
CA ASN A 668 18.75 29.22 43.26
C ASN A 668 18.09 28.29 42.25
N ILE A 669 16.80 28.53 41.99
CA ILE A 669 16.02 27.78 41.01
C ILE A 669 15.27 28.71 40.07
N TYR A 670 15.40 28.46 38.77
CA TYR A 670 14.77 29.22 37.69
C TYR A 670 13.87 28.31 36.86
N VAL A 671 12.62 28.73 36.64
CA VAL A 671 11.59 27.87 36.07
C VAL A 671 10.85 28.58 34.95
N SER A 672 10.66 27.89 33.83
CA SER A 672 9.81 28.38 32.74
C SER A 672 8.37 28.63 33.23
N PRO A 673 7.69 29.70 32.78
CA PRO A 673 6.36 30.06 33.26
C PRO A 673 5.23 29.11 32.86
N PHE A 674 5.49 28.07 32.05
CA PHE A 674 4.47 27.09 31.67
C PHE A 674 4.04 26.23 32.88
N ASP A 675 2.76 25.88 32.95
CA ASP A 675 2.21 25.14 34.08
C ASP A 675 2.90 23.79 34.30
N ARG A 676 3.22 23.05 33.23
CA ARG A 676 3.97 21.78 33.33
C ARG A 676 5.35 21.93 33.99
N THR A 677 6.06 23.04 33.75
CA THR A 677 7.38 23.29 34.36
C THR A 677 7.23 23.79 35.79
N MET A 678 6.25 24.66 36.05
CA MET A 678 5.92 25.15 37.39
C MET A 678 5.45 24.03 38.32
N GLU A 679 4.58 23.14 37.84
CA GLU A 679 4.07 21.99 38.60
C GLU A 679 5.19 20.97 38.86
N THR A 680 6.05 20.69 37.87
CA THR A 680 7.22 19.82 38.06
C THR A 680 8.14 20.38 39.16
N ALA A 681 8.49 21.66 39.08
CA ALA A 681 9.36 22.32 40.05
C ALA A 681 8.76 22.37 41.45
N THR A 682 7.47 22.70 41.54
CA THR A 682 6.79 22.81 42.84
C THR A 682 6.78 21.47 43.57
N ILE A 683 6.58 20.36 42.85
CA ILE A 683 6.56 19.01 43.45
C ILE A 683 7.96 18.61 43.92
N PHE A 684 9.01 18.74 43.11
CA PHE A 684 10.34 18.28 43.55
C PHE A 684 10.98 19.21 44.61
N LEU A 685 10.46 20.42 44.78
CA LEU A 685 10.86 21.33 45.86
C LEU A 685 10.11 21.07 47.18
N GLU A 686 9.20 20.11 47.26
CA GLU A 686 8.58 19.75 48.55
C GLU A 686 9.68 19.37 49.57
N GLY A 687 9.78 20.14 50.66
CA GLY A 687 10.85 19.99 51.66
C GLY A 687 12.00 21.00 51.53
N HIS A 688 12.05 21.79 50.45
CA HIS A 688 12.98 22.89 50.26
C HIS A 688 12.30 24.26 50.49
N ASP A 689 12.99 25.19 51.14
CA ASP A 689 12.50 26.55 51.39
C ASP A 689 12.75 27.53 50.22
N ASN A 690 13.31 27.03 49.10
CA ASN A 690 13.67 27.83 47.95
C ASN A 690 12.46 28.50 47.28
N LYS A 691 12.62 29.78 46.91
CA LYS A 691 11.65 30.48 46.06
C LYS A 691 11.94 30.21 44.58
N ILE A 692 10.87 30.13 43.78
CA ILE A 692 10.93 29.88 42.34
C ILE A 692 11.06 31.20 41.59
N ASN A 693 12.21 31.43 40.96
CA ASN A 693 12.41 32.56 40.04
C ASN A 693 11.80 32.21 38.67
N VAL A 694 10.72 32.88 38.28
CA VAL A 694 10.03 32.59 37.01
C VAL A 694 10.79 33.25 35.85
N GLU A 695 11.29 32.45 34.91
CA GLU A 695 12.15 32.91 33.81
C GLU A 695 11.56 32.54 32.44
N PRO A 696 10.87 33.48 31.75
CA PRO A 696 10.39 33.29 30.38
C PRO A 696 11.50 33.02 29.36
N GLY A 697 12.74 33.43 29.62
CA GLY A 697 13.90 33.21 28.76
C GLY A 697 14.23 31.73 28.51
N ILE A 698 13.78 30.81 29.38
CA ILE A 698 13.92 29.35 29.22
C ILE A 698 12.61 28.64 28.84
N CYS A 699 11.59 29.39 28.39
CA CYS A 699 10.35 28.83 27.84
C CYS A 699 10.58 28.08 26.51
N GLU A 700 9.57 27.31 26.11
CA GLU A 700 9.59 26.46 24.91
C GLU A 700 9.97 27.23 23.64
N ALA A 701 10.41 26.51 22.60
CA ALA A 701 10.62 27.10 21.28
C ALA A 701 9.36 27.85 20.81
N LEU A 702 9.49 29.12 20.43
CA LEU A 702 8.32 29.99 20.23
C LEU A 702 7.48 29.58 19.02
N TYR A 703 8.07 28.89 18.04
CA TYR A 703 7.34 28.33 16.89
C TYR A 703 6.38 27.18 17.27
N LEU A 704 6.53 26.59 18.47
CA LEU A 704 5.63 25.59 19.05
C LEU A 704 4.59 26.19 20.00
N CYS A 705 4.67 27.50 20.26
CA CYS A 705 3.74 28.22 21.13
C CYS A 705 2.65 28.89 20.32
N VAL A 706 1.50 29.14 20.95
CA VAL A 706 0.52 30.08 20.37
C VAL A 706 1.10 31.50 20.46
N SER A 707 0.62 32.43 19.63
CA SER A 707 1.12 33.81 19.62
C SER A 707 0.08 34.78 20.23
N PRO A 708 0.35 35.42 21.39
CA PRO A 708 1.52 35.26 22.27
C PRO A 708 1.47 33.96 23.10
N PRO A 709 2.62 33.44 23.58
CA PRO A 709 2.70 32.19 24.35
C PRO A 709 1.68 32.11 25.49
N GLY A 710 1.16 30.91 25.74
CA GLY A 710 0.00 30.73 26.61
C GLY A 710 0.23 30.60 28.11
N PHE A 711 1.46 30.82 28.58
CA PHE A 711 1.76 30.83 30.01
C PHE A 711 1.17 32.06 30.72
N TRP A 712 0.99 31.96 32.04
CA TRP A 712 0.41 33.04 32.84
C TRP A 712 1.44 34.11 33.22
N GLY A 713 0.96 35.32 33.52
CA GLY A 713 1.79 36.33 34.19
C GLY A 713 2.15 35.93 35.62
N VAL A 714 3.24 36.51 36.14
CA VAL A 714 3.85 36.10 37.42
C VAL A 714 2.89 36.17 38.62
N GLU A 715 2.00 37.16 38.67
CA GLU A 715 0.99 37.29 39.75
C GLU A 715 0.03 36.11 39.78
N LYS A 716 -0.47 35.69 38.61
CA LYS A 716 -1.35 34.52 38.51
C LYS A 716 -0.60 33.22 38.77
N LEU A 717 0.70 33.16 38.43
CA LEU A 717 1.54 32.03 38.82
C LEU A 717 1.74 31.98 40.34
N LYS A 718 1.87 33.11 41.03
CA LYS A 718 1.99 33.17 42.49
C LYS A 718 0.75 32.67 43.21
N GLU A 719 -0.43 32.97 42.68
CA GLU A 719 -1.70 32.43 43.19
C GLU A 719 -1.76 30.89 43.08
N LYS A 720 -1.23 30.33 42.00
CA LYS A 720 -1.25 28.88 41.73
C LYS A 720 -0.11 28.11 42.41
N PHE A 721 1.06 28.73 42.50
CA PHE A 721 2.31 28.14 42.97
C PHE A 721 2.93 29.05 44.06
N PRO A 722 2.66 28.78 45.35
CA PRO A 722 3.00 29.71 46.44
C PRO A 722 4.49 30.05 46.59
N LEU A 723 5.38 29.21 46.06
CA LEU A 723 6.83 29.41 46.11
C LEU A 723 7.36 30.42 45.10
N VAL A 724 6.54 30.94 44.18
CA VAL A 724 6.97 31.96 43.19
C VAL A 724 7.58 33.18 43.90
N ASN A 725 8.75 33.60 43.42
CA ASN A 725 9.43 34.82 43.81
C ASN A 725 8.92 36.00 42.97
N LEU A 726 8.30 36.99 43.61
CA LEU A 726 7.84 38.21 42.93
C LEU A 726 8.94 39.25 42.76
N ASP A 727 10.05 39.14 43.51
CA ASP A 727 11.15 40.09 43.50
C ASP A 727 12.19 39.78 42.40
N TYR A 728 11.98 38.70 41.63
CA TYR A 728 12.88 38.32 40.55
C TYR A 728 12.62 39.12 39.28
N ASP A 729 13.66 39.78 38.76
CA ASP A 729 13.65 40.45 37.46
C ASP A 729 14.11 39.48 36.35
N PRO A 730 13.25 39.03 35.43
CA PRO A 730 13.60 38.02 34.43
C PRO A 730 14.43 38.58 33.26
N ALA A 731 15.23 37.73 32.62
CA ALA A 731 16.00 38.08 31.42
C ALA A 731 15.09 38.50 30.25
N PHE A 732 13.90 37.91 30.18
CA PHE A 732 12.87 38.20 29.20
C PHE A 732 11.51 38.31 29.87
N SER A 733 10.70 39.26 29.38
CA SER A 733 9.29 39.40 29.74
C SER A 733 8.44 39.48 28.47
N PRO A 734 7.17 39.06 28.50
CA PRO A 734 6.26 39.25 27.37
C PRO A 734 6.17 40.74 26.96
N PRO A 735 6.10 41.06 25.65
CA PRO A 735 6.12 40.12 24.52
C PRO A 735 7.51 39.49 24.32
N MET A 736 7.51 38.19 24.02
CA MET A 736 8.74 37.44 23.75
C MET A 736 9.40 37.93 22.44
N PRO A 737 10.73 37.84 22.30
CA PRO A 737 11.42 38.27 21.09
C PRO A 737 11.01 37.43 19.87
N ASN A 738 11.16 37.99 18.67
CA ASN A 738 10.99 37.24 17.44
C ASN A 738 12.06 36.15 17.34
N GLU A 739 11.63 34.92 17.08
CA GLU A 739 12.47 33.72 16.98
C GLU A 739 12.22 33.05 15.62
N GLY A 740 13.26 32.44 15.05
CA GLY A 740 13.15 31.71 13.77
C GLY A 740 12.36 30.40 13.90
N TYR A 741 12.23 29.67 12.79
CA TYR A 741 11.58 28.35 12.77
C TYR A 741 12.56 27.24 13.19
N GLY A 742 12.07 26.27 13.99
CA GLY A 742 12.83 25.10 14.44
C GLY A 742 13.45 25.23 15.83
N ASP A 743 13.69 24.09 16.49
CA ASP A 743 14.10 24.02 17.90
C ASP A 743 15.40 24.77 18.24
N SER A 744 16.36 24.84 17.31
CA SER A 744 17.63 25.52 17.58
C SER A 744 17.53 27.05 17.53
N ALA A 745 16.44 27.61 17.00
CA ALA A 745 16.25 29.05 16.82
C ALA A 745 16.20 29.83 18.14
N LEU A 746 15.80 29.18 19.24
CA LEU A 746 15.77 29.75 20.60
C LEU A 746 17.15 29.96 21.24
N THR A 747 18.21 29.38 20.67
CA THR A 747 19.54 29.35 21.29
C THR A 747 20.07 30.74 21.69
N PRO A 748 19.93 31.82 20.89
CA PRO A 748 20.37 33.16 21.29
C PRO A 748 19.65 33.68 22.55
N ARG A 749 18.31 33.48 22.63
CA ARG A 749 17.49 33.86 23.79
C ARG A 749 17.92 33.10 25.04
N VAL A 750 18.08 31.78 24.94
CA VAL A 750 18.53 30.95 26.06
C VAL A 750 19.94 31.33 26.49
N ARG A 751 20.87 31.57 25.56
CA ARG A 751 22.24 31.99 25.90
C ARG A 751 22.27 33.31 26.67
N GLN A 752 21.49 34.31 26.26
CA GLN A 752 21.38 35.56 27.01
C GLN A 752 20.84 35.34 28.42
N THR A 753 19.83 34.48 28.55
CA THR A 753 19.23 34.13 29.85
C THR A 753 20.23 33.44 30.77
N ILE A 754 20.96 32.44 30.27
CA ILE A 754 21.99 31.73 31.02
C ILE A 754 23.12 32.68 31.46
N ASN A 755 23.58 33.57 30.58
CA ASN A 755 24.61 34.55 30.94
C ASN A 755 24.14 35.47 32.08
N LYS A 756 22.92 36.01 32.01
CA LYS A 756 22.35 36.84 33.09
C LYS A 756 22.28 36.08 34.42
N ILE A 757 21.75 34.85 34.40
CA ILE A 757 21.66 34.00 35.61
C ILE A 757 23.06 33.76 36.20
N LEU A 758 24.06 33.47 35.38
CA LEU A 758 25.42 33.23 35.87
C LEU A 758 26.11 34.51 36.37
N ASP A 759 25.75 35.67 35.85
CA ASP A 759 26.25 37.00 36.26
C ASP A 759 25.65 37.45 37.59
N GLU A 760 24.36 37.19 37.82
CA GLU A 760 23.63 37.57 39.04
C GLU A 760 23.90 36.63 40.22
N ASN A 761 24.54 35.49 39.96
CA ASN A 761 24.88 34.49 40.98
C ASN A 761 26.40 34.23 41.02
N PRO A 762 27.20 35.21 41.46
CA PRO A 762 28.63 35.00 41.68
C PRO A 762 28.87 34.08 42.89
N GLY A 763 29.88 33.22 42.81
CA GLY A 763 30.32 32.30 43.87
C GLY A 763 29.85 30.84 43.71
N SER A 764 30.06 30.06 44.78
CA SER A 764 29.74 28.63 44.85
C SER A 764 28.31 28.36 45.35
N GLY A 765 27.54 27.57 44.63
CA GLY A 765 26.21 27.09 45.02
C GLY A 765 25.45 26.49 43.84
N ASN A 766 24.65 25.44 44.06
CA ASN A 766 24.03 24.73 42.94
C ASN A 766 22.84 25.52 42.38
N ILE A 767 22.75 25.59 41.05
CA ILE A 767 21.64 26.25 40.35
C ILE A 767 20.79 25.19 39.68
N VAL A 768 19.47 25.33 39.78
CA VAL A 768 18.51 24.45 39.09
C VAL A 768 17.76 25.25 38.03
N LEU A 769 17.66 24.72 36.82
CA LEU A 769 16.87 25.27 35.72
C LEU A 769 15.79 24.26 35.34
N VAL A 770 14.54 24.69 35.19
CA VAL A 770 13.43 23.81 34.77
C VAL A 770 12.81 24.34 33.48
N GLY A 771 12.93 23.55 32.41
CA GLY A 771 12.58 23.97 31.05
C GLY A 771 11.94 22.86 30.21
N HIS A 772 12.12 22.96 28.91
CA HIS A 772 11.52 22.11 27.88
C HIS A 772 12.61 21.41 27.06
N GLY A 773 12.25 20.45 26.23
CA GLY A 773 13.24 19.68 25.46
C GLY A 773 14.13 20.58 24.60
N ALA A 774 13.51 21.47 23.81
CA ALA A 774 14.24 22.39 22.95
C ALA A 774 15.01 23.44 23.76
N SER A 775 14.40 24.01 24.81
CA SER A 775 15.07 25.03 25.62
C SER A 775 16.29 24.49 26.36
N ILE A 776 16.26 23.23 26.80
CA ILE A 776 17.41 22.55 27.40
C ILE A 776 18.47 22.23 26.34
N GLY A 777 18.10 21.89 25.11
CA GLY A 777 19.06 21.84 24.00
C GLY A 777 19.76 23.17 23.77
N GLY A 778 19.04 24.28 23.92
CA GLY A 778 19.59 25.64 23.95
C GLY A 778 20.57 25.85 25.10
N VAL A 779 20.31 25.31 26.29
CA VAL A 779 21.22 25.38 27.45
C VAL A 779 22.52 24.61 27.18
N HIS A 780 22.44 23.38 26.65
CA HIS A 780 23.63 22.62 26.25
C HIS A 780 24.50 23.42 25.27
N SER A 781 23.87 24.04 24.27
CA SER A 781 24.56 24.88 23.28
C SER A 781 25.13 26.16 23.88
N ALA A 782 24.40 26.82 24.81
CA ALA A 782 24.87 28.01 25.51
C ALA A 782 26.11 27.73 26.37
N LEU A 783 26.20 26.52 26.94
CA LEU A 783 27.32 26.07 27.78
C LEU A 783 28.45 25.39 27.00
N GLY A 784 28.35 25.30 25.67
CA GLY A 784 29.43 24.83 24.78
C GLY A 784 29.40 23.34 24.41
N HIS A 785 28.28 22.62 24.60
CA HIS A 785 28.18 21.15 24.42
C HIS A 785 27.31 20.71 23.21
N GLY A 786 27.06 21.62 22.26
CA GLY A 786 26.15 21.37 21.12
C GLY A 786 24.68 21.32 21.54
N PHE A 787 23.76 21.35 20.57
CA PHE A 787 22.32 21.30 20.87
C PHE A 787 21.89 19.84 21.08
N GLN A 788 21.52 19.47 22.32
CA GLN A 788 21.11 18.10 22.69
C GLN A 788 19.70 18.11 23.28
N TYR A 789 18.76 17.43 22.64
CA TYR A 789 17.39 17.29 23.15
C TYR A 789 17.35 16.21 24.24
N VAL A 790 16.46 16.37 25.22
CA VAL A 790 16.42 15.52 26.43
C VAL A 790 15.03 14.97 26.70
N GLY A 791 14.92 13.83 27.38
CA GLY A 791 13.63 13.21 27.73
C GLY A 791 12.87 13.92 28.85
N GLN A 792 11.58 13.65 29.00
CA GLN A 792 10.72 14.16 30.07
C GLN A 792 11.21 13.73 31.46
N ALA A 793 11.13 14.63 32.44
CA ALA A 793 11.61 14.44 33.81
C ALA A 793 13.07 13.99 33.95
N THR A 794 13.89 14.20 32.91
CA THR A 794 15.33 13.91 32.95
C THR A 794 16.13 15.10 33.46
N VAL A 795 17.33 14.82 33.97
CA VAL A 795 18.24 15.82 34.52
C VAL A 795 19.54 15.84 33.72
N SER A 796 19.96 17.00 33.24
CA SER A 796 21.30 17.22 32.71
C SER A 796 22.15 17.96 33.74
N ILE A 797 23.37 17.50 33.98
CA ILE A 797 24.24 17.97 35.06
C ILE A 797 25.49 18.57 34.45
N PHE A 798 25.85 19.77 34.90
CA PHE A 798 27.07 20.46 34.48
C PHE A 798 27.89 20.93 35.69
N ASP A 799 29.19 20.63 35.68
CA ASP A 799 30.14 21.10 36.69
C ASP A 799 30.92 22.30 36.18
N GLU A 800 30.95 23.38 36.96
CA GLU A 800 31.81 24.49 36.64
C GLU A 800 33.29 24.09 36.76
N THR A 801 34.08 24.41 35.73
CA THR A 801 35.48 23.95 35.61
C THR A 801 36.42 24.61 36.63
N ALA A 802 36.06 25.79 37.12
CA ALA A 802 36.71 26.49 38.23
C ALA A 802 35.72 27.52 38.81
N PRO A 803 35.82 27.90 40.11
CA PRO A 803 34.94 28.91 40.71
C PRO A 803 34.87 30.18 39.86
N ASP A 804 33.66 30.62 39.54
CA ASP A 804 33.35 31.83 38.76
C ASP A 804 33.89 31.85 37.32
N SER A 805 34.34 30.71 36.78
CA SER A 805 34.88 30.62 35.41
C SER A 805 33.83 30.78 34.32
N LYS A 806 32.54 30.56 34.64
CA LYS A 806 31.40 30.47 33.70
C LYS A 806 31.60 29.43 32.60
N LYS A 807 32.56 28.51 32.77
CA LYS A 807 32.86 27.42 31.86
C LYS A 807 32.46 26.12 32.52
N PHE A 808 31.65 25.34 31.82
CA PHE A 808 31.01 24.16 32.37
C PHE A 808 31.42 22.90 31.62
N LYS A 809 31.64 21.82 32.36
CA LYS A 809 31.80 20.47 31.84
C LYS A 809 30.46 19.74 31.99
N LEU A 810 29.95 19.19 30.89
CA LEU A 810 28.79 18.29 30.93
C LEU A 810 29.19 16.99 31.65
N VAL A 811 28.49 16.68 32.73
CA VAL A 811 28.67 15.46 33.54
C VAL A 811 27.71 14.38 33.05
N GLU A 812 26.46 14.75 32.85
CA GLU A 812 25.39 13.84 32.42
C GLU A 812 24.39 14.62 31.55
N SER A 813 23.95 14.01 30.45
CA SER A 813 22.92 14.57 29.57
C SER A 813 21.71 13.64 29.58
N SER A 814 20.52 14.21 29.80
CA SER A 814 19.26 13.46 29.85
C SER A 814 19.27 12.27 30.82
N GLY A 815 19.85 12.44 32.02
CA GLY A 815 19.93 11.42 33.07
C GLY A 815 18.56 10.92 33.52
N VAL A 816 18.45 9.60 33.73
CA VAL A 816 17.17 8.90 34.00
C VAL A 816 17.21 8.03 35.26
N ASP A 817 18.35 7.94 35.93
CA ASP A 817 18.57 6.92 36.95
C ASP A 817 17.73 7.11 38.22
N HIS A 818 17.30 8.34 38.48
CA HIS A 818 16.34 8.66 39.53
C HIS A 818 14.91 8.20 39.23
N LEU A 819 14.56 7.99 37.96
CA LEU A 819 13.21 7.58 37.59
C LEU A 819 12.99 6.10 37.89
N SER A 820 11.86 5.80 38.55
CA SER A 820 11.39 4.44 38.78
C SER A 820 11.15 3.69 37.45
N ALA A 821 11.15 2.36 37.48
CA ALA A 821 11.05 1.54 36.26
C ALA A 821 9.78 1.80 35.43
N SER A 822 8.67 2.19 36.06
CA SER A 822 7.43 2.62 35.38
C SER A 822 7.56 4.00 34.75
N ASN A 823 8.28 4.91 35.41
CA ASN A 823 8.43 6.30 34.99
C ASN A 823 9.56 6.51 33.96
N ARG A 824 10.46 5.54 33.80
CA ARG A 824 11.58 5.56 32.84
C ARG A 824 11.19 5.20 31.40
N LYS A 825 9.99 4.66 31.17
CA LYS A 825 9.52 4.26 29.82
C LYS A 825 9.04 5.47 29.01
N ASN A 826 9.19 5.46 27.68
CA ASN A 826 8.61 6.46 26.77
C ASN A 826 8.78 7.93 27.23
N LEU A 827 10.03 8.37 27.40
CA LEU A 827 10.37 9.72 27.87
C LEU A 827 10.29 10.79 26.77
N ARG A 828 9.92 10.41 25.54
CA ARG A 828 9.78 11.32 24.38
C ARG A 828 11.01 12.21 24.19
N ALA A 829 12.18 11.57 24.14
CA ALA A 829 13.44 12.24 23.88
C ALA A 829 13.55 12.69 22.41
N TYR A 830 12.81 12.04 21.50
CA TYR A 830 12.46 12.45 20.14
C TYR A 830 11.11 11.84 19.77
#